data_AF-A0A1V0U6P4-F1
#
_entry.id   AF-A0A1V0U6P4-F1
#
_cell.length_a   1.000
_cell.length_b   1.000
_cell.length_c   1.000
_cell.angle_alpha   90.00
_cell.angle_beta   90.00
_cell.angle_gamma   90.00
#
_symmetry.space_group_name_H-M   'P 1'
#
loop_
_entity.id
_entity.type
_entity.pdbx_description
1 polymer ?
#
loop_
_entity_poly.entity_id
_entity_poly.type
_entity_poly.pdbx_seq_one_letter_code
_entity_poly.pdbx_strand_id
1 'polypeptide(L)'
;MASLPTSAADSRTRADALREALATRVVVADGAMGTMLQAQDPTLEDFENLEGCNEILNITRPDIVRSVHEEYFAVGVDCVETNTFGANHSAANEYEIAHRIHELSESGARIAREVADEFAAKDGRQRWVLGSIGPGTKLPSLGHITYDVLRDGYQRNAEGLLAGGSDALIVETTQDLLQTKSSIIGARRAMDALGVQVPLICSLAFETTGVMLLGSEIGAALTALEPLGIDLIGLNCSTGPDEMSEHLRYLARHSRTPLMCMPNAGLPVLTKDGAHFPLGPEGLADSQEHFVRDYGLSLIGGCCGTTPEHLRAVVERARGLTPTEREPRPEPGAASLYQHIPFRQDTAYLAIGERTNANGSKKFREAMLEARWDDCVEMARDQIREGAHMLDLCVDYVGRDGVADMTELAGRFATASTLPIVLDSTELPVLRAGLEMLGGRAVLNSVNYEDGDGPDSRFAKVSALAAEHGAALIALTIDEEGQARTVEHKVAIAERLIEDLTANWGIRESDILIDTLTFTICTGQEESRGDGIATIGAIRELKKRHPDVQTTLGLSNISFGLNPAARVVLNSVFLDECVKAGLDSAIVHASKILPIARLEEEQVKVALDLIHDRRAEGYDPLQRLMELFEGVNMKSMKAGKAEELMALPLDERLQRRIIDGEKNGLEADLDEALQDTPALDIVNNTLLEGMKVVGELFGSGQMQLPFVLQSAEVMKSAVAHLEPHMEKSDDEGKGTIVLATVRGDVHDIGKNLVDIILSNNGYNVVNLGIKQPVSAILEAAEEHRADVIGMSGLLVKSTVIMKENLEELNQRKMAADFPVILGGAALTRAYVEQDLHEIYEGEVRYARDAFEGLRLMDALIGVKRGVPGAALPELKQRRVPKKDVPVPAVEEPEGSVRSDVSTTNPVPDPPFWGTRVIKGIPLKEYASWLDEGALFKGQWGLKQARTGDGPTYEELVETEGRPHLRGWLDHLQSNNLLEAAVVYGYFPCVSKGEDLILLHEDGSERTRFTFPRQRRGRRLCLADFFRPEESGERDVIGLQIVTVGSRIGEATAELFAANSYRDYLELHGLSVQLAEALAEYWHARVRAELGFAGEDPADVEDMFALKYRGARFSLGYGACPDLEDRAKIAELLQPERIGVHLSEEFQLHPEQSTDALVIHHPQAKYFNAR
;
A
#
# COMPACT_ATOMS: atom_id res chain seq x y z
N MET A 1 4.61 43.18 -35.64
CA MET A 1 5.36 44.03 -34.68
C MET A 1 5.78 43.09 -33.58
N ALA A 2 7.09 42.86 -33.37
CA ALA A 2 7.55 41.99 -32.29
C ALA A 2 7.14 42.62 -30.95
N SER A 3 6.26 41.95 -30.20
CA SER A 3 5.96 42.29 -28.81
C SER A 3 7.26 42.21 -28.03
N LEU A 4 7.56 43.26 -27.27
CA LEU A 4 8.74 43.28 -26.40
C LEU A 4 8.60 42.17 -25.35
N PRO A 5 9.68 41.51 -24.93
CA PRO A 5 9.62 40.49 -23.89
C PRO A 5 8.98 41.05 -22.62
N THR A 6 8.05 40.30 -22.05
CA THR A 6 7.37 40.64 -20.80
C THR A 6 8.40 40.88 -19.71
N SER A 7 8.36 42.03 -19.04
CA SER A 7 9.39 42.37 -18.06
C SER A 7 9.30 41.43 -16.84
N ALA A 8 10.45 41.05 -16.26
CA ALA A 8 10.50 40.17 -15.10
C ALA A 8 9.68 40.66 -13.88
N ALA A 9 9.47 41.98 -13.75
CA ALA A 9 8.65 42.57 -12.70
C ALA A 9 7.15 42.26 -12.88
N ASP A 10 6.70 42.21 -14.13
CA ASP A 10 5.30 41.93 -14.49
C ASP A 10 4.97 40.44 -14.29
N SER A 11 5.91 39.54 -14.67
CA SER A 11 5.81 38.10 -14.38
C SER A 11 5.72 37.79 -12.88
N ARG A 12 6.57 38.42 -12.04
CA ARG A 12 6.50 38.26 -10.57
C ARG A 12 5.14 38.68 -10.01
N THR A 13 4.61 39.81 -10.49
CA THR A 13 3.31 40.32 -10.06
C THR A 13 2.18 39.34 -10.39
N ARG A 14 2.22 38.71 -11.58
CA ARG A 14 1.22 37.69 -11.96
C ARG A 14 1.36 36.38 -11.20
N ALA A 15 2.60 35.92 -10.98
CA ALA A 15 2.87 34.72 -10.19
C ALA A 15 2.40 34.89 -8.73
N ASP A 16 2.64 36.05 -8.13
CA ASP A 16 2.15 36.35 -6.79
C ASP A 16 0.62 36.43 -6.74
N ALA A 17 -0.01 37.04 -7.76
CA ALA A 17 -1.47 37.03 -7.90
C ALA A 17 -2.04 35.60 -8.07
N LEU A 18 -1.30 34.69 -8.72
CA LEU A 18 -1.70 33.29 -8.82
C LEU A 18 -1.62 32.58 -7.45
N ARG A 19 -0.54 32.78 -6.69
CA ARG A 19 -0.43 32.26 -5.32
C ARG A 19 -1.56 32.73 -4.43
N GLU A 20 -1.89 34.03 -4.50
CA GLU A 20 -3.02 34.61 -3.77
C GLU A 20 -4.34 33.98 -4.21
N ALA A 21 -4.56 33.82 -5.53
CA ALA A 21 -5.77 33.19 -6.05
C ALA A 21 -5.91 31.74 -5.56
N LEU A 22 -4.87 30.93 -5.65
CA LEU A 22 -4.86 29.53 -5.19
C LEU A 22 -5.12 29.40 -3.69
N ALA A 23 -4.69 30.39 -2.88
CA ALA A 23 -4.93 30.40 -1.45
C ALA A 23 -6.34 30.86 -1.05
N THR A 24 -7.01 31.67 -1.89
CA THR A 24 -8.24 32.38 -1.50
C THR A 24 -9.50 31.93 -2.24
N ARG A 25 -9.36 31.31 -3.40
CA ARG A 25 -10.47 30.86 -4.25
C ARG A 25 -10.08 29.65 -5.09
N VAL A 26 -11.07 29.03 -5.71
CA VAL A 26 -10.82 27.97 -6.70
C VAL A 26 -10.34 28.61 -8.02
N VAL A 27 -9.22 28.12 -8.54
CA VAL A 27 -8.69 28.47 -9.87
C VAL A 27 -9.08 27.35 -10.85
N VAL A 28 -9.69 27.71 -11.97
CA VAL A 28 -10.10 26.75 -13.00
C VAL A 28 -9.12 26.78 -14.17
N ALA A 29 -8.41 25.68 -14.39
CA ALA A 29 -7.56 25.43 -15.55
C ALA A 29 -8.39 24.95 -16.75
N ASP A 30 -7.73 24.78 -17.89
CA ASP A 30 -8.33 24.31 -19.13
C ASP A 30 -8.51 22.79 -19.19
N GLY A 31 -8.78 22.29 -20.39
CA GLY A 31 -8.97 20.88 -20.70
C GLY A 31 -7.88 20.34 -21.62
N ALA A 32 -8.18 19.28 -22.37
CA ALA A 32 -7.21 18.65 -23.25
C ALA A 32 -6.68 19.59 -24.35
N MET A 33 -5.36 19.65 -24.51
CA MET A 33 -4.69 20.27 -25.66
C MET A 33 -4.64 19.33 -26.87
N GLY A 34 -4.14 18.11 -26.68
CA GLY A 34 -3.87 17.16 -27.78
C GLY A 34 -5.09 16.82 -28.63
N THR A 35 -6.23 16.52 -28.00
CA THR A 35 -7.47 16.19 -28.73
C THR A 35 -8.06 17.42 -29.45
N MET A 36 -7.86 18.62 -28.90
CA MET A 36 -8.31 19.87 -29.53
C MET A 36 -7.46 20.21 -30.76
N LEU A 37 -6.15 19.98 -30.71
CA LEU A 37 -5.26 20.13 -31.87
C LEU A 37 -5.61 19.12 -32.97
N GLN A 38 -5.86 17.86 -32.61
CA GLN A 38 -6.28 16.83 -33.57
C GLN A 38 -7.61 17.18 -34.26
N ALA A 39 -8.56 17.80 -33.54
CA ALA A 39 -9.85 18.22 -34.11
C ALA A 39 -9.73 19.32 -35.18
N GLN A 40 -8.58 20.00 -35.27
CA GLN A 40 -8.30 21.01 -36.31
C GLN A 40 -7.72 20.39 -37.59
N ASP A 41 -7.56 19.07 -37.65
CA ASP A 41 -7.09 18.27 -38.80
C ASP A 41 -5.75 18.77 -39.42
N PRO A 42 -4.67 18.95 -38.60
CA PRO A 42 -3.37 19.37 -39.11
C PRO A 42 -2.75 18.32 -40.04
N THR A 43 -2.16 18.78 -41.14
CA THR A 43 -1.55 17.91 -42.15
C THR A 43 -0.12 17.50 -41.79
N LEU A 44 0.41 16.45 -42.42
CA LEU A 44 1.82 16.04 -42.27
C LEU A 44 2.83 17.17 -42.60
N GLU A 45 2.49 18.06 -43.54
CA GLU A 45 3.33 19.21 -43.88
C GLU A 45 3.33 20.24 -42.74
N ASP A 46 2.18 20.44 -42.08
CA ASP A 46 2.08 21.29 -40.89
C ASP A 46 2.98 20.78 -39.75
N PHE A 47 3.21 19.47 -39.66
CA PHE A 47 4.13 18.87 -38.70
C PHE A 47 5.60 18.86 -39.13
N GLU A 48 5.99 19.43 -40.28
CA GLU A 48 7.35 19.28 -40.85
C GLU A 48 7.75 17.80 -41.07
N ASN A 49 6.78 16.90 -41.29
CA ASN A 49 6.95 15.43 -41.30
C ASN A 49 7.32 14.80 -39.94
N LEU A 50 7.13 15.52 -38.82
CA LEU A 50 7.29 15.01 -37.45
C LEU A 50 5.92 14.65 -36.85
N GLU A 51 5.21 13.73 -37.51
CA GLU A 51 3.84 13.35 -37.14
C GLU A 51 3.72 12.99 -35.65
N GLY A 52 2.73 13.56 -34.97
CA GLY A 52 2.49 13.36 -33.54
C GLY A 52 3.30 14.25 -32.60
N CYS A 53 4.29 14.99 -33.09
CA CYS A 53 4.98 16.02 -32.29
C CYS A 53 4.17 17.32 -32.27
N ASN A 54 3.20 17.41 -31.37
CA ASN A 54 2.32 18.58 -31.26
C ASN A 54 3.07 19.89 -30.98
N GLU A 55 4.23 19.82 -30.34
CA GLU A 55 5.05 20.98 -30.00
C GLU A 55 5.55 21.71 -31.24
N ILE A 56 5.71 21.04 -32.38
CA ILE A 56 6.15 21.67 -33.63
C ILE A 56 5.14 22.70 -34.13
N LEU A 57 3.86 22.49 -33.84
CA LEU A 57 2.77 23.39 -34.23
C LEU A 57 2.90 24.76 -33.57
N ASN A 58 3.67 24.89 -32.47
CA ASN A 58 4.00 26.18 -31.87
C ASN A 58 4.81 27.09 -32.81
N ILE A 59 5.44 26.53 -33.84
CA ILE A 59 6.24 27.27 -34.84
C ILE A 59 5.55 27.26 -36.19
N THR A 60 5.07 26.10 -36.63
CA THR A 60 4.58 25.90 -38.00
C THR A 60 3.13 26.37 -38.18
N ARG A 61 2.28 26.14 -37.16
CA ARG A 61 0.85 26.49 -37.14
C ARG A 61 0.42 27.13 -35.82
N PRO A 62 1.03 28.28 -35.45
CA PRO A 62 0.70 28.98 -34.22
C PRO A 62 -0.76 29.48 -34.21
N ASP A 63 -1.40 29.60 -35.38
CA ASP A 63 -2.82 29.90 -35.51
C ASP A 63 -3.72 28.80 -34.93
N ILE A 64 -3.36 27.52 -35.12
CA ILE A 64 -4.10 26.37 -34.56
C ILE A 64 -3.96 26.34 -33.04
N VAL A 65 -2.72 26.48 -32.53
CA VAL A 65 -2.47 26.47 -31.08
C VAL A 65 -3.20 27.63 -30.39
N ARG A 66 -3.16 28.81 -31.03
CA ARG A 66 -3.88 30.01 -30.57
C ARG A 66 -5.38 29.75 -30.46
N SER A 67 -6.01 29.14 -31.47
CA SER A 67 -7.47 28.94 -31.45
C SER A 67 -7.92 28.06 -30.28
N VAL A 68 -7.13 27.04 -29.91
CA VAL A 68 -7.43 26.19 -28.75
C VAL A 68 -7.46 27.00 -27.45
N HIS A 69 -6.45 27.84 -27.21
CA HIS A 69 -6.45 28.72 -26.02
C HIS A 69 -7.61 29.73 -26.04
N GLU A 70 -7.93 30.30 -27.21
CA GLU A 70 -9.06 31.22 -27.35
C GLU A 70 -10.39 30.56 -26.99
N GLU A 71 -10.59 29.31 -27.39
CA GLU A 71 -11.80 28.53 -27.08
C GLU A 71 -11.94 28.26 -25.57
N TYR A 72 -10.85 27.91 -24.88
CA TYR A 72 -10.89 27.69 -23.42
C TYR A 72 -11.10 29.00 -22.65
N PHE A 73 -10.39 30.08 -22.99
CA PHE A 73 -10.63 31.37 -22.32
C PHE A 73 -12.03 31.93 -22.59
N ALA A 74 -12.62 31.67 -23.76
CA ALA A 74 -13.98 32.08 -24.09
C ALA A 74 -15.05 31.44 -23.19
N VAL A 75 -14.79 30.26 -22.63
CA VAL A 75 -15.69 29.62 -21.65
C VAL A 75 -15.41 30.01 -20.20
N GLY A 76 -14.38 30.85 -19.98
CA GLY A 76 -14.19 31.58 -18.74
C GLY A 76 -13.21 30.96 -17.74
N VAL A 77 -12.41 29.96 -18.17
CA VAL A 77 -11.29 29.40 -17.37
C VAL A 77 -10.33 30.51 -16.95
N ASP A 78 -9.67 30.33 -15.82
CA ASP A 78 -8.74 31.32 -15.26
C ASP A 78 -7.33 31.17 -15.83
N CYS A 79 -6.92 29.93 -16.14
CA CYS A 79 -5.61 29.62 -16.71
C CYS A 79 -5.69 28.55 -17.79
N VAL A 80 -4.64 28.50 -18.63
CA VAL A 80 -4.45 27.48 -19.68
C VAL A 80 -3.07 26.85 -19.58
N GLU A 81 -2.97 25.57 -19.92
CA GLU A 81 -1.72 24.84 -20.08
C GLU A 81 -1.08 25.13 -21.46
N THR A 82 0.24 25.25 -21.52
CA THR A 82 0.97 25.45 -22.78
C THR A 82 1.02 24.17 -23.61
N ASN A 83 1.06 24.29 -24.95
CA ASN A 83 1.28 23.14 -25.85
C ASN A 83 2.75 22.67 -25.83
N THR A 84 3.22 22.14 -24.70
CA THR A 84 4.64 21.82 -24.45
C THR A 84 4.85 20.50 -23.70
N PHE A 85 3.82 19.66 -23.62
CA PHE A 85 3.83 18.38 -22.90
C PHE A 85 5.04 17.49 -23.29
N GLY A 86 5.29 17.35 -24.59
CA GLY A 86 6.39 16.58 -25.18
C GLY A 86 7.71 17.35 -25.34
N ALA A 87 7.82 18.60 -24.87
CA ALA A 87 9.03 19.41 -24.99
C ALA A 87 10.12 19.00 -23.98
N ASN A 88 10.47 17.72 -23.93
CA ASN A 88 11.49 17.18 -23.04
C ASN A 88 12.50 16.32 -23.83
N HIS A 89 13.61 15.95 -23.19
CA HIS A 89 14.70 15.26 -23.88
C HIS A 89 14.28 13.90 -24.46
N SER A 90 13.57 13.07 -23.69
CA SER A 90 13.22 11.73 -24.12
C SER A 90 12.27 11.75 -25.32
N ALA A 91 11.21 12.56 -25.27
CA ALA A 91 10.24 12.68 -26.37
C ALA A 91 10.84 13.38 -27.61
N ALA A 92 11.47 14.56 -27.45
CA ALA A 92 12.02 15.30 -28.58
C ALA A 92 13.18 14.55 -29.29
N ASN A 93 13.88 13.66 -28.58
CA ASN A 93 14.94 12.86 -29.17
C ASN A 93 14.42 11.75 -30.09
N GLU A 94 13.19 11.26 -29.93
CA GLU A 94 12.57 10.30 -30.87
C GLU A 94 12.38 10.90 -32.27
N TYR A 95 12.30 12.23 -32.33
CA TYR A 95 12.22 13.03 -33.55
C TYR A 95 13.57 13.69 -33.93
N GLU A 96 14.66 13.37 -33.24
CA GLU A 96 16.01 13.96 -33.42
C GLU A 96 16.07 15.50 -33.25
N ILE A 97 15.11 16.09 -32.54
CA ILE A 97 14.98 17.54 -32.31
C ILE A 97 15.18 17.95 -30.85
N ALA A 98 15.87 17.14 -30.04
CA ALA A 98 16.17 17.48 -28.64
C ALA A 98 16.96 18.80 -28.45
N HIS A 99 17.58 19.32 -29.51
CA HIS A 99 18.24 20.63 -29.51
C HIS A 99 17.25 21.81 -29.60
N ARG A 100 15.98 21.57 -29.99
CA ARG A 100 14.92 22.58 -30.14
C ARG A 100 14.01 22.72 -28.92
N ILE A 101 14.24 21.96 -27.84
CA ILE A 101 13.41 21.98 -26.62
C ILE A 101 13.10 23.40 -26.14
N HIS A 102 14.12 24.25 -25.97
CA HIS A 102 13.94 25.62 -25.50
C HIS A 102 13.10 26.46 -26.48
N GLU A 103 13.37 26.37 -27.79
CA GLU A 103 12.65 27.11 -28.84
C GLU A 103 11.15 26.78 -28.83
N LEU A 104 10.83 25.48 -28.81
CA LEU A 104 9.45 24.99 -28.84
C LEU A 104 8.69 25.37 -27.56
N SER A 105 9.37 25.30 -26.42
CA SER A 105 8.82 25.66 -25.11
C SER A 105 8.53 27.16 -25.01
N GLU A 106 9.48 27.99 -25.43
CA GLU A 106 9.32 29.45 -25.44
C GLU A 106 8.20 29.90 -26.39
N SER A 107 8.11 29.29 -27.58
CA SER A 107 7.04 29.63 -28.53
C SER A 107 5.66 29.23 -28.01
N GLY A 108 5.52 28.02 -27.46
CA GLY A 108 4.25 27.55 -26.88
C GLY A 108 3.76 28.43 -25.74
N ALA A 109 4.65 28.78 -24.81
CA ALA A 109 4.33 29.70 -23.71
C ALA A 109 3.98 31.12 -24.20
N ARG A 110 4.68 31.63 -25.21
CA ARG A 110 4.39 32.95 -25.79
C ARG A 110 3.01 33.02 -26.42
N ILE A 111 2.60 32.00 -27.17
CA ILE A 111 1.27 31.93 -27.79
C ILE A 111 0.18 31.97 -26.70
N ALA A 112 0.30 31.12 -25.68
CA ALA A 112 -0.65 31.10 -24.56
C ALA A 112 -0.73 32.45 -23.83
N ARG A 113 0.44 33.09 -23.59
CA ARG A 113 0.53 34.38 -22.91
C ARG A 113 -0.13 35.52 -23.69
N GLU A 114 0.10 35.58 -24.99
CA GLU A 114 -0.52 36.59 -25.86
C GLU A 114 -2.05 36.47 -25.86
N VAL A 115 -2.59 35.25 -25.95
CA VAL A 115 -4.04 35.02 -25.86
C VAL A 115 -4.58 35.40 -24.49
N ALA A 116 -3.90 35.01 -23.41
CA ALA A 116 -4.29 35.34 -22.05
C ALA A 116 -4.32 36.86 -21.82
N ASP A 117 -3.36 37.61 -22.36
CA ASP A 117 -3.32 39.09 -22.28
C ASP A 117 -4.45 39.74 -23.08
N GLU A 118 -4.76 39.21 -24.26
CA GLU A 118 -5.88 39.69 -25.08
C GLU A 118 -7.23 39.50 -24.36
N PHE A 119 -7.45 38.35 -23.72
CA PHE A 119 -8.67 38.11 -22.95
C PHE A 119 -8.72 38.96 -21.68
N ALA A 120 -7.61 39.09 -20.95
CA ALA A 120 -7.53 39.97 -19.79
C ALA A 120 -7.83 41.44 -20.16
N ALA A 121 -7.36 41.90 -21.32
CA ALA A 121 -7.68 43.24 -21.83
C ALA A 121 -9.16 43.39 -22.25
N LYS A 122 -9.80 42.32 -22.72
CA LYS A 122 -11.21 42.31 -23.14
C LYS A 122 -12.18 42.34 -21.96
N ASP A 123 -11.94 41.54 -20.91
CA ASP A 123 -12.89 41.35 -19.81
C ASP A 123 -12.41 41.89 -18.44
N GLY A 124 -11.16 42.34 -18.35
CA GLY A 124 -10.56 42.89 -17.13
C GLY A 124 -10.19 41.86 -16.06
N ARG A 125 -10.31 40.55 -16.35
CA ARG A 125 -9.94 39.47 -15.41
C ARG A 125 -8.48 39.09 -15.62
N GLN A 126 -7.75 38.90 -14.52
CA GLN A 126 -6.40 38.32 -14.60
C GLN A 126 -6.47 36.90 -15.16
N ARG A 127 -5.60 36.60 -16.13
CA ARG A 127 -5.44 35.28 -16.77
C ARG A 127 -4.01 34.79 -16.62
N TRP A 128 -3.84 33.50 -16.36
CA TRP A 128 -2.53 32.88 -16.12
C TRP A 128 -2.21 31.79 -17.14
N VAL A 129 -0.91 31.55 -17.33
CA VAL A 129 -0.37 30.49 -18.19
C VAL A 129 0.39 29.48 -17.34
N LEU A 130 0.03 28.20 -17.45
CA LEU A 130 0.71 27.09 -16.80
C LEU A 130 1.64 26.43 -17.82
N GLY A 131 2.96 26.49 -17.59
CA GLY A 131 3.93 25.83 -18.44
C GLY A 131 3.90 24.32 -18.24
N SER A 132 3.31 23.58 -19.19
CA SER A 132 3.16 22.12 -19.15
C SER A 132 4.50 21.42 -19.41
N ILE A 133 4.85 20.50 -18.50
CA ILE A 133 6.03 19.65 -18.54
C ILE A 133 5.57 18.20 -18.36
N GLY A 134 5.48 17.45 -19.46
CA GLY A 134 5.10 16.02 -19.43
C GLY A 134 6.26 15.07 -19.08
N PRO A 135 5.96 13.79 -18.84
CA PRO A 135 6.94 12.78 -18.40
C PRO A 135 7.91 12.36 -19.51
N GLY A 136 7.58 12.58 -20.78
CA GLY A 136 8.34 12.00 -21.89
C GLY A 136 8.21 10.47 -21.95
N THR A 137 9.13 9.80 -22.64
CA THR A 137 8.94 8.38 -23.06
C THR A 137 9.87 7.37 -22.38
N LYS A 138 10.77 7.83 -21.50
CA LYS A 138 11.79 6.98 -20.85
C LYS A 138 11.69 7.05 -19.34
N LEU A 139 11.94 5.91 -18.69
CA LEU A 139 11.81 5.71 -17.23
C LEU A 139 13.21 5.51 -16.63
N PRO A 140 13.80 6.52 -15.97
CA PRO A 140 15.13 6.42 -15.39
C PRO A 140 15.21 5.37 -14.27
N SER A 141 14.13 5.10 -13.53
CA SER A 141 14.11 4.04 -12.51
C SER A 141 14.29 2.62 -13.09
N LEU A 142 14.10 2.44 -14.41
CA LEU A 142 14.36 1.19 -15.12
C LEU A 142 15.66 1.24 -15.95
N GLY A 143 16.47 2.29 -15.81
CA GLY A 143 17.74 2.43 -16.52
C GLY A 143 17.62 2.74 -18.02
N HIS A 144 16.43 3.15 -18.51
CA HIS A 144 16.22 3.49 -19.92
C HIS A 144 17.01 4.73 -20.38
N ILE A 145 17.30 5.63 -19.44
CA ILE A 145 18.04 6.88 -19.64
C ILE A 145 18.61 7.32 -18.29
N THR A 146 19.71 8.07 -18.31
CA THR A 146 20.33 8.58 -17.09
C THR A 146 19.62 9.81 -16.55
N TYR A 147 19.67 9.97 -15.22
CA TYR A 147 19.01 11.03 -14.48
C TYR A 147 19.46 12.44 -14.91
N ASP A 148 20.76 12.63 -15.10
CA ASP A 148 21.37 13.91 -15.46
C ASP A 148 20.88 14.42 -16.83
N VAL A 149 20.81 13.53 -17.82
CA VAL A 149 20.32 13.86 -19.17
C VAL A 149 18.87 14.30 -19.14
N LEU A 150 18.02 13.62 -18.35
CA LEU A 150 16.62 14.02 -18.17
C LEU A 150 16.51 15.37 -17.46
N ARG A 151 17.15 15.52 -16.29
CA ARG A 151 17.14 16.76 -15.51
C ARG A 151 17.56 17.97 -16.35
N ASP A 152 18.64 17.86 -17.12
CA ASP A 152 19.17 18.96 -17.94
C ASP A 152 18.28 19.22 -19.17
N GLY A 153 17.56 18.21 -19.66
CA GLY A 153 16.48 18.36 -20.62
C GLY A 153 15.28 19.16 -20.07
N TYR A 154 14.83 18.80 -18.87
CA TYR A 154 13.73 19.51 -18.19
C TYR A 154 14.11 20.94 -17.80
N GLN A 155 15.37 21.18 -17.41
CA GLN A 155 15.85 22.54 -17.18
C GLN A 155 15.70 23.41 -18.43
N ARG A 156 16.13 22.92 -19.60
CA ARG A 156 15.99 23.65 -20.87
C ARG A 156 14.53 23.91 -21.26
N ASN A 157 13.62 22.97 -20.97
CA ASN A 157 12.19 23.14 -21.16
C ASN A 157 11.68 24.30 -20.27
N ALA A 158 11.93 24.21 -18.96
CA ALA A 158 11.50 25.21 -17.99
C ALA A 158 12.08 26.60 -18.28
N GLU A 159 13.35 26.71 -18.70
CA GLU A 159 13.96 27.97 -19.13
C GLU A 159 13.18 28.60 -20.30
N GLY A 160 12.82 27.80 -21.30
CA GLY A 160 12.01 28.23 -22.44
C GLY A 160 10.60 28.68 -22.03
N LEU A 161 9.91 27.88 -21.19
CA LEU A 161 8.57 28.21 -20.67
C LEU A 161 8.56 29.54 -19.91
N LEU A 162 9.53 29.75 -19.02
CA LEU A 162 9.66 30.98 -18.25
C LEU A 162 9.99 32.18 -19.15
N ALA A 163 10.87 32.01 -20.13
CA ALA A 163 11.19 33.05 -21.12
C ALA A 163 9.97 33.42 -21.99
N GLY A 164 9.12 32.44 -22.32
CA GLY A 164 7.88 32.64 -23.08
C GLY A 164 6.75 33.29 -22.27
N GLY A 165 6.88 33.39 -20.95
CA GLY A 165 5.97 34.13 -20.08
C GLY A 165 4.99 33.29 -19.27
N SER A 166 5.28 32.01 -19.02
CA SER A 166 4.52 31.18 -18.09
C SER A 166 4.51 31.76 -16.67
N ASP A 167 3.37 31.70 -16.00
CA ASP A 167 3.16 32.24 -14.65
C ASP A 167 3.28 31.16 -13.56
N ALA A 168 3.26 29.89 -13.94
CA ALA A 168 3.55 28.71 -13.15
C ALA A 168 4.14 27.62 -14.06
N LEU A 169 4.77 26.60 -13.47
CA LEU A 169 5.19 25.39 -14.16
C LEU A 169 4.40 24.21 -13.59
N ILE A 170 3.88 23.34 -14.46
CA ILE A 170 3.17 22.13 -14.07
C ILE A 170 3.91 20.91 -14.61
N VAL A 171 4.51 20.15 -13.69
CA VAL A 171 5.06 18.82 -13.96
C VAL A 171 3.90 17.85 -13.86
N GLU A 172 3.37 17.40 -14.99
CA GLU A 172 2.11 16.67 -15.07
C GLU A 172 2.25 15.26 -15.66
N THR A 173 1.22 14.44 -15.40
CA THR A 173 1.10 13.07 -15.91
C THR A 173 2.30 12.19 -15.56
N THR A 174 2.98 12.45 -14.44
CA THR A 174 4.18 11.69 -14.12
C THR A 174 3.84 10.30 -13.58
N GLN A 175 4.68 9.32 -13.95
CA GLN A 175 4.43 7.89 -13.70
C GLN A 175 5.63 7.17 -13.06
N ASP A 176 6.78 7.84 -12.97
CA ASP A 176 8.00 7.40 -12.29
C ASP A 176 8.48 8.51 -11.35
N LEU A 177 8.71 8.18 -10.08
CA LEU A 177 9.18 9.15 -9.09
C LEU A 177 10.56 9.71 -9.43
N LEU A 178 11.50 8.91 -9.95
CA LEU A 178 12.85 9.41 -10.27
C LEU A 178 12.82 10.42 -11.42
N GLN A 179 12.00 10.16 -12.43
CA GLN A 179 11.70 11.09 -13.52
C GLN A 179 11.06 12.38 -12.99
N THR A 180 10.08 12.25 -12.09
CA THR A 180 9.38 13.40 -11.48
C THR A 180 10.36 14.28 -10.70
N LYS A 181 11.23 13.67 -9.86
CA LYS A 181 12.30 14.38 -9.14
C LYS A 181 13.23 15.11 -10.11
N SER A 182 13.65 14.46 -11.20
CA SER A 182 14.51 15.10 -12.22
C SER A 182 13.84 16.31 -12.88
N SER A 183 12.52 16.25 -13.09
CA SER A 183 11.71 17.32 -13.69
C SER A 183 11.58 18.52 -12.76
N ILE A 184 11.24 18.27 -11.49
CA ILE A 184 11.12 19.29 -10.44
C ILE A 184 12.46 20.00 -10.22
N ILE A 185 13.55 19.24 -10.12
CA ILE A 185 14.89 19.80 -9.93
C ILE A 185 15.34 20.58 -11.17
N GLY A 186 15.05 20.08 -12.37
CA GLY A 186 15.29 20.82 -13.62
C GLY A 186 14.55 22.18 -13.64
N ALA A 187 13.27 22.18 -13.27
CA ALA A 187 12.46 23.39 -13.18
C ALA A 187 12.99 24.39 -12.11
N ARG A 188 13.41 23.89 -10.95
CA ARG A 188 14.04 24.71 -9.89
C ARG A 188 15.33 25.36 -10.36
N ARG A 189 16.22 24.59 -11.00
CA ARG A 189 17.47 25.10 -11.58
C ARG A 189 17.23 26.16 -12.65
N ALA A 190 16.20 26.00 -13.48
CA ALA A 190 15.79 27.01 -14.46
C ALA A 190 15.34 28.32 -13.78
N MET A 191 14.52 28.22 -12.74
CA MET A 191 14.07 29.37 -11.93
C MET A 191 15.27 30.12 -11.30
N ASP A 192 16.22 29.39 -10.73
CA ASP A 192 17.42 29.96 -10.13
C ASP A 192 18.33 30.62 -11.19
N ALA A 193 18.54 29.96 -12.34
CA ALA A 193 19.35 30.48 -13.44
C ALA A 193 18.79 31.80 -14.01
N LEU A 194 17.46 31.94 -14.05
CA LEU A 194 16.78 33.13 -14.57
C LEU A 194 16.47 34.18 -13.49
N GLY A 195 16.63 33.86 -12.20
CA GLY A 195 16.27 34.76 -11.10
C GLY A 195 14.76 35.07 -11.03
N VAL A 196 13.93 34.07 -11.37
CA VAL A 196 12.47 34.14 -11.39
C VAL A 196 11.93 33.02 -10.50
N GLN A 197 10.85 33.28 -9.76
CA GLN A 197 10.21 32.28 -8.89
C GLN A 197 8.71 32.25 -9.17
N VAL A 198 8.24 31.17 -9.80
CA VAL A 198 6.83 30.92 -10.10
C VAL A 198 6.33 29.71 -9.30
N PRO A 199 5.01 29.52 -9.13
CA PRO A 199 4.49 28.29 -8.54
C PRO A 199 4.91 27.06 -9.35
N LEU A 200 5.34 26.01 -8.65
CA LEU A 200 5.68 24.71 -9.22
C LEU A 200 4.66 23.66 -8.77
N ILE A 201 3.88 23.18 -9.73
CA ILE A 201 2.79 22.23 -9.52
C ILE A 201 3.28 20.84 -9.92
N CYS A 202 3.00 19.84 -9.09
CA CYS A 202 3.28 18.43 -9.40
C CYS A 202 1.96 17.65 -9.48
N SER A 203 1.68 17.08 -10.65
CA SER A 203 0.49 16.28 -10.89
C SER A 203 0.86 14.87 -11.32
N LEU A 204 0.32 13.89 -10.60
CA LEU A 204 0.67 12.48 -10.72
C LEU A 204 -0.40 11.73 -11.51
N ALA A 205 0.02 10.72 -12.27
CA ALA A 205 -0.87 9.81 -12.99
C ALA A 205 -0.90 8.44 -12.29
N PHE A 206 -2.07 8.09 -11.74
CA PHE A 206 -2.32 6.79 -11.12
C PHE A 206 -3.14 5.90 -12.05
N GLU A 207 -2.81 4.61 -12.09
CA GLU A 207 -3.58 3.62 -12.82
C GLU A 207 -4.82 3.19 -12.04
N THR A 208 -5.74 2.48 -12.71
CA THR A 208 -6.95 1.91 -12.08
C THR A 208 -6.63 0.90 -10.97
N THR A 209 -5.38 0.42 -10.89
CA THR A 209 -4.86 -0.45 -9.83
C THR A 209 -4.57 0.30 -8.53
N GLY A 210 -4.62 1.63 -8.52
CA GLY A 210 -4.37 2.47 -7.34
C GLY A 210 -2.89 2.78 -7.06
N VAL A 211 -2.01 2.55 -8.04
CA VAL A 211 -0.57 2.90 -7.97
C VAL A 211 -0.11 3.60 -9.25
N MET A 212 1.04 4.27 -9.20
CA MET A 212 1.74 4.75 -10.39
C MET A 212 2.28 3.56 -11.21
N LEU A 213 2.68 3.77 -12.47
CA LEU A 213 3.17 2.73 -13.39
C LEU A 213 4.23 1.79 -12.78
N LEU A 214 5.15 2.34 -12.00
CA LEU A 214 6.23 1.55 -11.38
C LEU A 214 5.85 0.91 -10.04
N GLY A 215 4.62 1.09 -9.57
CA GLY A 215 4.09 0.51 -8.34
C GLY A 215 4.15 1.43 -7.11
N SER A 216 4.40 2.73 -7.30
CA SER A 216 4.41 3.70 -6.19
C SER A 216 2.99 3.97 -5.68
N GLU A 217 2.76 3.79 -4.39
CA GLU A 217 1.53 4.26 -3.75
C GLU A 217 1.56 5.77 -3.48
N ILE A 218 0.39 6.34 -3.19
CA ILE A 218 0.21 7.78 -2.98
C ILE A 218 1.01 8.32 -1.78
N GLY A 219 1.17 7.51 -0.72
CA GLY A 219 2.01 7.85 0.43
C GLY A 219 3.49 7.97 0.07
N ALA A 220 4.01 7.01 -0.70
CA ALA A 220 5.39 7.05 -1.21
C ALA A 220 5.63 8.28 -2.09
N ALA A 221 4.70 8.59 -2.99
CA ALA A 221 4.79 9.74 -3.88
C ALA A 221 4.78 11.07 -3.11
N LEU A 222 3.84 11.26 -2.17
CA LEU A 222 3.79 12.46 -1.33
C LEU A 222 5.09 12.64 -0.52
N THR A 223 5.59 11.55 0.08
CA THR A 223 6.82 11.56 0.88
C THR A 223 8.05 11.92 0.05
N ALA A 224 8.13 11.42 -1.19
CA ALA A 224 9.25 11.69 -2.08
C ALA A 224 9.26 13.11 -2.67
N LEU A 225 8.08 13.69 -2.89
CA LEU A 225 7.94 14.89 -3.73
C LEU A 225 7.64 16.17 -2.95
N GLU A 226 6.89 16.10 -1.84
CA GLU A 226 6.59 17.29 -1.02
C GLU A 226 7.87 18.01 -0.52
N PRO A 227 8.94 17.30 -0.08
CA PRO A 227 10.16 17.94 0.39
C PRO A 227 10.97 18.68 -0.69
N LEU A 228 10.67 18.48 -1.98
CA LEU A 228 11.30 19.22 -3.08
C LEU A 228 10.76 20.67 -3.21
N GLY A 229 9.86 21.07 -2.31
CA GLY A 229 9.31 22.42 -2.27
C GLY A 229 8.30 22.69 -3.37
N ILE A 230 7.54 21.70 -3.82
CA ILE A 230 6.41 21.94 -4.73
C ILE A 230 5.35 22.83 -4.06
N ASP A 231 4.71 23.70 -4.81
CA ASP A 231 3.66 24.59 -4.29
C ASP A 231 2.31 23.87 -4.22
N LEU A 232 2.01 23.01 -5.21
CA LEU A 232 0.78 22.22 -5.29
C LEU A 232 1.08 20.76 -5.63
N ILE A 233 0.30 19.83 -5.09
CA ILE A 233 0.33 18.41 -5.48
C ILE A 233 -1.07 17.92 -5.86
N GLY A 234 -1.16 17.05 -6.86
CA GLY A 234 -2.46 16.56 -7.30
C GLY A 234 -2.39 15.43 -8.29
N LEU A 235 -3.50 15.24 -9.01
CA LEU A 235 -3.71 14.13 -9.93
C LEU A 235 -4.24 14.63 -11.26
N ASN A 236 -3.76 14.05 -12.35
CA ASN A 236 -4.33 14.27 -13.67
C ASN A 236 -4.18 13.01 -14.54
N CYS A 237 -4.99 12.95 -15.60
CA CYS A 237 -4.95 11.88 -16.59
C CYS A 237 -5.16 10.46 -16.01
N SER A 238 -4.89 9.43 -16.82
CA SER A 238 -5.06 7.98 -16.58
C SER A 238 -6.48 7.51 -16.23
N THR A 239 -7.14 8.14 -15.28
CA THR A 239 -8.42 7.74 -14.72
C THR A 239 -9.43 8.89 -14.71
N GLY A 240 -10.69 8.56 -14.42
CA GLY A 240 -11.74 9.55 -14.23
C GLY A 240 -11.79 10.06 -12.79
N PRO A 241 -12.75 10.94 -12.46
CA PRO A 241 -12.91 11.45 -11.10
C PRO A 241 -13.16 10.34 -10.06
N ASP A 242 -13.90 9.30 -10.40
CA ASP A 242 -14.31 8.26 -9.44
C ASP A 242 -13.11 7.51 -8.86
N GLU A 243 -12.13 7.15 -9.68
CA GLU A 243 -10.91 6.47 -9.24
C GLU A 243 -9.95 7.40 -8.48
N MET A 244 -9.96 8.70 -8.77
CA MET A 244 -9.06 9.67 -8.13
C MET A 244 -9.47 10.03 -6.69
N SER A 245 -10.73 9.81 -6.31
CA SER A 245 -11.31 10.28 -5.05
C SER A 245 -10.56 9.77 -3.80
N GLU A 246 -10.15 8.51 -3.76
CA GLU A 246 -9.42 7.95 -2.61
C GLU A 246 -8.00 8.53 -2.48
N HIS A 247 -7.31 8.75 -3.61
CA HIS A 247 -6.00 9.41 -3.62
C HIS A 247 -6.10 10.87 -3.16
N LEU A 248 -7.11 11.61 -3.62
CA LEU A 248 -7.37 12.98 -3.17
C LEU A 248 -7.71 13.03 -1.67
N ARG A 249 -8.47 12.06 -1.16
CA ARG A 249 -8.75 11.96 0.28
C ARG A 249 -7.47 11.75 1.10
N TYR A 250 -6.56 10.89 0.64
CA TYR A 250 -5.26 10.70 1.29
C TYR A 250 -4.44 12.00 1.27
N LEU A 251 -4.31 12.63 0.09
CA LEU A 251 -3.60 13.90 -0.04
C LEU A 251 -4.22 15.00 0.82
N ALA A 252 -5.55 15.08 0.92
CA ALA A 252 -6.25 16.07 1.72
C ALA A 252 -5.90 15.96 3.21
N ARG A 253 -5.70 14.72 3.69
CA ARG A 253 -5.35 14.41 5.07
C ARG A 253 -3.87 14.58 5.37
N HIS A 254 -2.97 14.36 4.42
CA HIS A 254 -1.53 14.25 4.71
C HIS A 254 -0.66 15.34 4.08
N SER A 255 -1.10 15.95 2.98
CA SER A 255 -0.31 16.95 2.27
C SER A 255 -0.45 18.34 2.92
N ARG A 256 0.69 18.96 3.20
CA ARG A 256 0.80 20.36 3.67
C ARG A 256 0.55 21.35 2.54
N THR A 257 0.79 20.95 1.30
CA THR A 257 0.64 21.81 0.12
C THR A 257 -0.79 21.76 -0.41
N PRO A 258 -1.33 22.86 -0.97
CA PRO A 258 -2.63 22.86 -1.63
C PRO A 258 -2.77 21.78 -2.72
N LEU A 259 -4.02 21.38 -2.97
CA LEU A 259 -4.33 20.26 -3.85
C LEU A 259 -4.88 20.69 -5.20
N MET A 260 -4.64 19.84 -6.21
CA MET A 260 -5.25 19.99 -7.53
C MET A 260 -5.77 18.68 -8.13
N CYS A 261 -6.69 18.78 -9.09
CA CYS A 261 -7.13 17.63 -9.87
C CYS A 261 -7.64 18.02 -11.26
N MET A 262 -7.11 17.35 -12.29
CA MET A 262 -7.50 17.49 -13.70
C MET A 262 -7.77 16.10 -14.30
N PRO A 263 -8.92 15.48 -13.98
CA PRO A 263 -9.23 14.12 -14.40
C PRO A 263 -9.56 14.06 -15.90
N ASN A 264 -9.48 12.85 -16.48
CA ASN A 264 -10.04 12.61 -17.80
C ASN A 264 -11.57 12.76 -17.76
N ALA A 265 -12.18 12.93 -18.94
CA ALA A 265 -13.62 12.81 -19.11
C ALA A 265 -14.08 11.32 -19.03
N GLY A 266 -13.74 10.65 -17.94
CA GLY A 266 -13.92 9.21 -17.74
C GLY A 266 -12.79 8.38 -18.37
N LEU A 267 -12.89 7.06 -18.24
CA LEU A 267 -11.93 6.14 -18.87
C LEU A 267 -12.10 6.13 -20.40
N PRO A 268 -11.01 6.15 -21.17
CA PRO A 268 -11.08 6.12 -22.63
C PRO A 268 -11.70 4.80 -23.13
N VAL A 269 -12.65 4.91 -24.05
CA VAL A 269 -13.28 3.79 -24.75
C VAL A 269 -12.84 3.83 -26.22
N LEU A 270 -12.17 2.79 -26.70
CA LEU A 270 -11.78 2.69 -28.10
C LEU A 270 -13.01 2.48 -28.99
N THR A 271 -13.24 3.40 -29.92
CA THR A 271 -14.29 3.32 -30.94
C THR A 271 -13.68 3.23 -32.34
N LYS A 272 -14.51 3.04 -33.37
CA LYS A 272 -14.06 2.98 -34.77
C LYS A 272 -13.45 4.29 -35.26
N ASP A 273 -13.78 5.40 -34.60
CA ASP A 273 -13.32 6.75 -34.94
C ASP A 273 -12.21 7.24 -33.99
N GLY A 274 -11.66 6.34 -33.15
CA GLY A 274 -10.62 6.65 -32.17
C GLY A 274 -11.09 6.53 -30.72
N ALA A 275 -10.30 7.05 -29.78
CA ALA A 275 -10.62 7.04 -28.35
C ALA A 275 -11.75 8.03 -28.03
N HIS A 276 -12.83 7.53 -27.41
CA HIS A 276 -13.97 8.31 -26.95
C HIS A 276 -14.01 8.35 -25.42
N PHE A 277 -14.34 9.50 -24.86
CA PHE A 277 -14.40 9.73 -23.41
C PHE A 277 -15.86 9.93 -22.98
N PRO A 278 -16.43 9.07 -22.12
CA PRO A 278 -17.87 8.98 -21.91
C PRO A 278 -18.44 9.96 -20.88
N LEU A 279 -17.63 10.60 -20.03
CA LEU A 279 -18.11 11.52 -19.00
C LEU A 279 -18.49 12.86 -19.64
N GLY A 280 -19.76 13.26 -19.52
CA GLY A 280 -20.22 14.54 -20.05
C GLY A 280 -19.89 15.75 -19.16
N PRO A 281 -20.15 16.98 -19.65
CA PRO A 281 -19.85 18.25 -18.95
C PRO A 281 -20.35 18.34 -17.51
N GLU A 282 -21.64 18.04 -17.28
CA GLU A 282 -22.25 18.10 -15.94
C GLU A 282 -21.62 17.09 -14.98
N GLY A 283 -21.29 15.89 -15.47
CA GLY A 283 -20.67 14.85 -14.65
C GLY A 283 -19.28 15.26 -14.15
N LEU A 284 -18.47 15.87 -15.03
CA LEU A 284 -17.18 16.43 -14.63
C LEU A 284 -17.34 17.59 -13.63
N ALA A 285 -18.29 18.49 -13.87
CA ALA A 285 -18.54 19.63 -12.99
C ALA A 285 -19.01 19.21 -11.59
N ASP A 286 -19.90 18.22 -11.49
CA ASP A 286 -20.39 17.68 -10.22
C ASP A 286 -19.27 17.00 -9.41
N SER A 287 -18.33 16.33 -10.08
CA SER A 287 -17.18 15.71 -9.41
C SER A 287 -16.15 16.76 -8.95
N GLN A 288 -15.87 17.77 -9.76
CA GLN A 288 -14.97 18.85 -9.39
C GLN A 288 -15.52 19.71 -8.23
N GLU A 289 -16.83 20.01 -8.22
CA GLU A 289 -17.46 20.69 -7.07
C GLU A 289 -17.31 19.86 -5.79
N HIS A 290 -17.53 18.54 -5.87
CA HIS A 290 -17.33 17.64 -4.74
C HIS A 290 -15.88 17.65 -4.24
N PHE A 291 -14.90 17.59 -5.13
CA PHE A 291 -13.48 17.66 -4.73
C PHE A 291 -13.12 18.97 -4.04
N VAL A 292 -13.62 20.10 -4.55
CA VAL A 292 -13.41 21.41 -3.89
C VAL A 292 -13.98 21.40 -2.47
N ARG A 293 -15.22 20.93 -2.30
CA ARG A 293 -15.93 20.97 -1.02
C ARG A 293 -15.37 19.99 0.01
N ASP A 294 -15.05 18.77 -0.41
CA ASP A 294 -14.74 17.68 0.50
C ASP A 294 -13.23 17.51 0.71
N TYR A 295 -12.44 17.86 -0.31
CA TYR A 295 -10.98 17.71 -0.30
C TYR A 295 -10.23 19.03 -0.39
N GLY A 296 -10.91 20.19 -0.46
CA GLY A 296 -10.28 21.50 -0.41
C GLY A 296 -9.35 21.80 -1.59
N LEU A 297 -9.71 21.34 -2.81
CA LEU A 297 -8.91 21.60 -4.01
C LEU A 297 -8.89 23.10 -4.36
N SER A 298 -7.68 23.58 -4.69
CA SER A 298 -7.41 24.97 -5.03
C SER A 298 -7.32 25.20 -6.53
N LEU A 299 -6.91 24.17 -7.29
CA LEU A 299 -6.88 24.18 -8.75
C LEU A 299 -7.63 22.97 -9.30
N ILE A 300 -8.56 23.21 -10.22
CA ILE A 300 -9.37 22.19 -10.87
C ILE A 300 -9.35 22.39 -12.38
N GLY A 301 -9.61 21.35 -13.16
CA GLY A 301 -9.69 21.46 -14.62
C GLY A 301 -10.03 20.12 -15.25
N GLY A 302 -9.52 19.87 -16.45
CA GLY A 302 -9.72 18.63 -17.18
C GLY A 302 -8.47 18.16 -17.90
N CYS A 303 -8.38 16.86 -18.17
CA CYS A 303 -7.33 16.28 -19.01
C CYS A 303 -7.98 15.65 -20.26
N CYS A 304 -7.55 14.46 -20.70
CA CYS A 304 -7.99 13.84 -21.94
C CYS A 304 -9.52 13.69 -22.02
N GLY A 305 -10.07 14.07 -23.19
CA GLY A 305 -11.51 14.02 -23.47
C GLY A 305 -12.32 15.22 -22.97
N THR A 306 -11.72 16.13 -22.19
CA THR A 306 -12.41 17.36 -21.76
C THR A 306 -12.35 18.43 -22.85
N THR A 307 -13.45 19.15 -23.02
CA THR A 307 -13.67 20.14 -24.10
C THR A 307 -14.11 21.49 -23.52
N PRO A 308 -14.17 22.58 -24.31
CA PRO A 308 -14.72 23.86 -23.83
C PRO A 308 -16.13 23.73 -23.21
N GLU A 309 -16.98 22.80 -23.65
CA GLU A 309 -18.28 22.52 -23.04
C GLU A 309 -18.15 21.99 -21.61
N HIS A 310 -17.20 21.08 -21.38
CA HIS A 310 -16.91 20.56 -20.05
C HIS A 310 -16.43 21.67 -19.13
N LEU A 311 -15.49 22.48 -19.60
CA LEU A 311 -14.90 23.54 -18.79
C LEU A 311 -15.90 24.69 -18.56
N ARG A 312 -16.84 24.94 -19.47
CA ARG A 312 -17.97 25.86 -19.22
C ARG A 312 -18.80 25.43 -18.02
N ALA A 313 -19.18 24.15 -17.96
CA ALA A 313 -19.95 23.61 -16.83
C ALA A 313 -19.15 23.68 -15.52
N VAL A 314 -17.85 23.33 -15.55
CA VAL A 314 -16.96 23.44 -14.38
C VAL A 314 -16.84 24.89 -13.91
N VAL A 315 -16.63 25.85 -14.81
CA VAL A 315 -16.55 27.29 -14.49
C VAL A 315 -17.85 27.80 -13.88
N GLU A 316 -19.00 27.41 -14.42
CA GLU A 316 -20.31 27.80 -13.88
C GLU A 316 -20.53 27.25 -12.47
N ARG A 317 -20.15 25.99 -12.21
CA ARG A 317 -20.28 25.34 -10.91
C ARG A 317 -19.30 25.86 -9.86
N ALA A 318 -18.05 26.12 -10.27
CA ALA A 318 -16.97 26.54 -9.38
C ALA A 318 -17.01 28.04 -9.03
N ARG A 319 -17.75 28.85 -9.79
CA ARG A 319 -17.81 30.30 -9.58
C ARG A 319 -18.32 30.64 -8.19
N GLY A 320 -17.49 31.35 -7.42
CA GLY A 320 -17.81 31.80 -6.07
C GLY A 320 -17.57 30.74 -4.99
N LEU A 321 -17.05 29.55 -5.35
CA LEU A 321 -16.57 28.59 -4.36
C LEU A 321 -15.22 29.03 -3.79
N THR A 322 -15.05 28.79 -2.50
CA THR A 322 -13.77 28.89 -1.79
C THR A 322 -13.31 27.49 -1.42
N PRO A 323 -12.03 27.14 -1.58
CA PRO A 323 -11.51 25.87 -1.11
C PRO A 323 -11.80 25.68 0.38
N THR A 324 -12.26 24.49 0.77
CA THR A 324 -12.45 24.14 2.17
C THR A 324 -11.10 24.15 2.90
N GLU A 325 -11.04 24.78 4.07
CA GLU A 325 -9.84 24.77 4.91
C GLU A 325 -9.49 23.34 5.34
N ARG A 326 -8.22 22.96 5.23
CA ARG A 326 -7.73 21.62 5.56
C ARG A 326 -6.85 21.66 6.80
N GLU A 327 -6.94 20.61 7.61
CA GLU A 327 -6.04 20.35 8.74
C GLU A 327 -5.20 19.11 8.46
N PRO A 328 -4.18 19.20 7.59
CA PRO A 328 -3.37 18.03 7.27
C PRO A 328 -2.59 17.55 8.51
N ARG A 329 -2.43 16.23 8.60
CA ARG A 329 -1.61 15.50 9.58
C ARG A 329 -0.55 14.71 8.83
N PRO A 330 0.53 15.38 8.40
CA PRO A 330 1.56 14.72 7.63
C PRO A 330 2.36 13.77 8.52
N GLU A 331 2.76 12.65 7.96
CA GLU A 331 3.54 11.63 8.65
C GLU A 331 5.01 11.73 8.22
N PRO A 332 5.95 12.09 9.12
CA PRO A 332 7.37 12.13 8.78
C PRO A 332 7.91 10.74 8.50
N GLY A 333 8.63 10.58 7.39
CA GLY A 333 9.20 9.30 7.02
C GLY A 333 10.07 9.36 5.77
N ALA A 334 10.52 8.17 5.38
CA ALA A 334 11.26 7.90 4.15
C ALA A 334 10.40 7.06 3.20
N ALA A 335 10.78 6.97 1.93
CA ALA A 335 10.03 6.19 0.95
C ALA A 335 10.97 5.42 0.03
N SER A 336 10.60 4.19 -0.31
CA SER A 336 11.19 3.49 -1.45
C SER A 336 10.48 3.94 -2.74
N LEU A 337 10.75 3.26 -3.85
CA LEU A 337 9.93 3.44 -5.06
C LEU A 337 8.48 2.99 -4.83
N TYR A 338 8.21 2.14 -3.82
CA TYR A 338 6.93 1.48 -3.64
C TYR A 338 6.10 2.07 -2.51
N GLN A 339 6.66 2.20 -1.30
CA GLN A 339 5.91 2.46 -0.07
C GLN A 339 6.57 3.52 0.82
N HIS A 340 5.74 4.22 1.58
CA HIS A 340 6.16 5.08 2.69
C HIS A 340 6.49 4.25 3.94
N ILE A 341 7.54 4.64 4.67
CA ILE A 341 7.88 4.10 6.00
C ILE A 341 8.00 5.27 6.98
N PRO A 342 7.14 5.35 8.02
CA PRO A 342 7.20 6.42 9.00
C PRO A 342 8.46 6.29 9.87
N PHE A 343 9.05 7.41 10.29
CA PHE A 343 10.21 7.37 11.18
C PHE A 343 9.86 6.87 12.58
N ARG A 344 8.62 7.08 13.03
CA ARG A 344 8.11 6.63 14.32
C ARG A 344 7.31 5.35 14.15
N GLN A 345 7.66 4.35 14.95
CA GLN A 345 7.00 3.05 14.96
C GLN A 345 6.15 2.93 16.23
N ASP A 346 4.91 2.46 16.12
CA ASP A 346 3.96 2.45 17.26
C ASP A 346 4.35 1.47 18.38
N THR A 347 4.89 0.30 18.01
CA THR A 347 5.16 -0.81 18.95
C THR A 347 6.64 -1.17 19.06
N ALA A 348 7.52 -0.46 18.36
CA ALA A 348 8.95 -0.77 18.27
C ALA A 348 9.78 0.49 17.99
N TYR A 349 11.08 0.30 17.72
CA TYR A 349 11.94 1.31 17.13
C TYR A 349 12.10 1.02 15.63
N LEU A 350 12.44 2.03 14.83
CA LEU A 350 12.77 1.90 13.41
C LEU A 350 14.14 1.24 13.26
N ALA A 351 14.15 -0.06 12.95
CA ALA A 351 15.36 -0.82 12.63
C ALA A 351 15.92 -0.48 11.23
N ILE A 352 17.15 0.00 11.17
CA ILE A 352 17.90 0.25 9.93
C ILE A 352 18.94 -0.87 9.79
N GLY A 353 18.86 -1.67 8.72
CA GLY A 353 19.73 -2.83 8.52
C GLY A 353 21.17 -2.45 8.21
N GLU A 354 22.13 -2.87 9.05
CA GLU A 354 23.55 -2.45 9.00
C GLU A 354 24.45 -3.25 8.03
N ARG A 355 23.97 -4.35 7.43
CA ARG A 355 24.86 -5.36 6.81
C ARG A 355 25.27 -5.05 5.38
N THR A 356 24.59 -4.11 4.72
CA THR A 356 24.88 -3.63 3.36
C THR A 356 25.95 -2.54 3.39
N ASN A 357 27.02 -2.81 4.15
CA ASN A 357 28.07 -1.86 4.48
C ASN A 357 29.46 -2.49 4.25
N ALA A 358 30.25 -1.92 3.35
CA ALA A 358 31.57 -2.44 2.99
C ALA A 358 32.60 -2.37 4.14
N ASN A 359 32.41 -1.45 5.08
CA ASN A 359 33.26 -1.32 6.26
C ASN A 359 32.80 -2.23 7.41
N GLY A 360 31.48 -2.36 7.61
CA GLY A 360 30.87 -3.14 8.69
C GLY A 360 30.71 -4.64 8.42
N SER A 361 30.63 -5.05 7.15
CA SER A 361 30.26 -6.41 6.76
C SER A 361 31.27 -7.02 5.79
N LYS A 362 32.06 -7.99 6.29
CA LYS A 362 33.07 -8.70 5.48
C LYS A 362 32.43 -9.39 4.27
N LYS A 363 31.27 -10.03 4.43
CA LYS A 363 30.57 -10.74 3.35
C LYS A 363 30.11 -9.78 2.24
N PHE A 364 29.53 -8.63 2.63
CA PHE A 364 29.09 -7.62 1.68
C PHE A 364 30.29 -7.02 0.93
N ARG A 365 31.34 -6.68 1.67
CA ARG A 365 32.60 -6.19 1.09
C ARG A 365 33.15 -7.16 0.06
N GLU A 366 33.33 -8.44 0.41
CA GLU A 366 33.88 -9.43 -0.53
C GLU A 366 33.01 -9.57 -1.79
N ALA A 367 31.68 -9.62 -1.65
CA ALA A 367 30.77 -9.66 -2.78
C ALA A 367 30.87 -8.40 -3.66
N MET A 368 30.88 -7.20 -3.07
CA MET A 368 31.02 -5.92 -3.77
C MET A 368 32.38 -5.81 -4.48
N LEU A 369 33.47 -6.16 -3.81
CA LEU A 369 34.82 -6.14 -4.37
C LEU A 369 34.95 -7.05 -5.60
N GLU A 370 34.31 -8.21 -5.55
CA GLU A 370 34.26 -9.21 -6.62
C GLU A 370 33.17 -8.94 -7.67
N ALA A 371 32.44 -7.82 -7.55
CA ALA A 371 31.30 -7.46 -8.40
C ALA A 371 30.19 -8.54 -8.46
N ARG A 372 30.03 -9.32 -7.38
CA ARG A 372 28.90 -10.24 -7.16
C ARG A 372 27.69 -9.46 -6.65
N TRP A 373 27.11 -8.64 -7.53
CA TRP A 373 26.02 -7.72 -7.20
C TRP A 373 24.76 -8.43 -6.72
N ASP A 374 24.44 -9.61 -7.28
CA ASP A 374 23.26 -10.38 -6.87
C ASP A 374 23.37 -10.86 -5.41
N ASP A 375 24.58 -11.21 -4.95
CA ASP A 375 24.80 -11.54 -3.54
C ASP A 375 24.60 -10.32 -2.63
N CYS A 376 24.96 -9.12 -3.11
CA CYS A 376 24.72 -7.88 -2.40
C CYS A 376 23.21 -7.59 -2.28
N VAL A 377 22.45 -7.85 -3.34
CA VAL A 377 20.98 -7.75 -3.35
C VAL A 377 20.33 -8.80 -2.46
N GLU A 378 20.81 -10.05 -2.46
CA GLU A 378 20.32 -11.08 -1.53
C GLU A 378 20.60 -10.71 -0.07
N MET A 379 21.74 -10.08 0.23
CA MET A 379 21.99 -9.57 1.57
C MET A 379 21.04 -8.44 1.97
N ALA A 380 20.61 -7.59 1.04
CA ALA A 380 19.55 -6.62 1.28
C ALA A 380 18.21 -7.34 1.58
N ARG A 381 17.81 -8.32 0.75
CA ARG A 381 16.58 -9.11 0.94
C ARG A 381 16.57 -9.90 2.25
N ASP A 382 17.70 -10.46 2.65
CA ASP A 382 17.88 -11.11 3.95
C ASP A 382 17.51 -10.14 5.09
N GLN A 383 18.01 -8.91 5.05
CA GLN A 383 17.71 -7.92 6.09
C GLN A 383 16.23 -7.52 6.12
N ILE A 384 15.56 -7.45 4.97
CA ILE A 384 14.12 -7.24 4.89
C ILE A 384 13.38 -8.39 5.61
N ARG A 385 13.76 -9.65 5.33
CA ARG A 385 13.20 -10.85 5.99
C ARG A 385 13.49 -10.90 7.49
N GLU A 386 14.64 -10.36 7.91
CA GLU A 386 15.07 -10.28 9.31
C GLU A 386 14.39 -9.13 10.10
N GLY A 387 13.52 -8.34 9.46
CA GLY A 387 12.72 -7.29 10.12
C GLY A 387 13.32 -5.89 10.08
N ALA A 388 14.19 -5.58 9.12
CA ALA A 388 14.60 -4.20 8.86
C ALA A 388 13.43 -3.38 8.28
N HIS A 389 13.39 -2.08 8.57
CA HIS A 389 12.43 -1.13 8.00
C HIS A 389 13.09 -0.21 6.96
N MET A 390 14.42 -0.05 7.04
CA MET A 390 15.27 0.65 6.09
C MET A 390 16.59 -0.10 5.93
N LEU A 391 17.35 0.19 4.87
CA LEU A 391 18.65 -0.42 4.63
C LEU A 391 19.75 0.63 4.57
N ASP A 392 20.80 0.44 5.37
CA ASP A 392 22.02 1.26 5.31
C ASP A 392 22.92 0.77 4.18
N LEU A 393 23.16 1.61 3.17
CA LEU A 393 24.00 1.30 2.01
C LEU A 393 25.28 2.11 2.07
N CYS A 394 26.38 1.45 2.44
CA CYS A 394 27.72 2.02 2.44
C CYS A 394 28.65 1.25 1.50
N VAL A 395 29.16 1.94 0.47
CA VAL A 395 30.09 1.38 -0.51
C VAL A 395 31.53 1.88 -0.33
N ASP A 396 31.75 2.82 0.61
CA ASP A 396 33.03 3.47 0.83
C ASP A 396 34.11 2.42 1.16
N TYR A 397 35.08 2.26 0.26
CA TYR A 397 36.23 1.37 0.45
C TYR A 397 37.47 1.91 -0.26
N VAL A 398 38.59 1.95 0.47
CA VAL A 398 39.85 2.53 -0.02
C VAL A 398 40.33 1.83 -1.29
N GLY A 399 40.57 2.61 -2.34
CA GLY A 399 41.11 2.13 -3.61
C GLY A 399 40.06 1.67 -4.63
N ARG A 400 38.77 1.91 -4.37
CA ARG A 400 37.69 1.72 -5.34
C ARG A 400 37.03 3.04 -5.75
N ASP A 401 36.30 2.97 -6.85
CA ASP A 401 35.45 4.06 -7.32
C ASP A 401 34.08 3.96 -6.65
N GLY A 402 33.90 4.70 -5.55
CA GLY A 402 32.66 4.71 -4.79
C GLY A 402 31.46 5.23 -5.61
N VAL A 403 31.68 6.11 -6.59
CA VAL A 403 30.60 6.64 -7.44
C VAL A 403 30.05 5.52 -8.32
N ALA A 404 30.94 4.73 -8.95
CA ALA A 404 30.54 3.59 -9.77
C ALA A 404 29.82 2.51 -8.94
N ASP A 405 30.38 2.14 -7.78
CA ASP A 405 29.80 1.11 -6.92
C ASP A 405 28.44 1.56 -6.34
N MET A 406 28.30 2.83 -5.94
CA MET A 406 27.03 3.36 -5.45
C MET A 406 25.98 3.43 -6.54
N THR A 407 26.36 3.87 -7.75
CA THR A 407 25.44 3.91 -8.91
C THR A 407 24.86 2.52 -9.17
N GLU A 408 25.73 1.50 -9.20
CA GLU A 408 25.33 0.12 -9.47
C GLU A 408 24.42 -0.45 -8.37
N LEU A 409 24.83 -0.32 -7.10
CA LEU A 409 24.09 -0.90 -5.98
C LEU A 409 22.79 -0.14 -5.68
N ALA A 410 22.80 1.19 -5.69
CA ALA A 410 21.60 1.99 -5.48
C ALA A 410 20.59 1.76 -6.62
N GLY A 411 21.04 1.67 -7.88
CA GLY A 411 20.17 1.36 -9.02
C GLY A 411 19.50 -0.02 -8.91
N ARG A 412 20.24 -1.04 -8.46
CA ARG A 412 19.66 -2.37 -8.18
C ARG A 412 18.70 -2.33 -7.00
N PHE A 413 19.07 -1.65 -5.92
CA PHE A 413 18.25 -1.56 -4.72
C PHE A 413 16.95 -0.79 -4.97
N ALA A 414 16.96 0.22 -5.85
CA ALA A 414 15.80 1.02 -6.23
C ALA A 414 14.60 0.16 -6.67
N THR A 415 14.86 -0.99 -7.31
CA THR A 415 13.82 -1.89 -7.81
C THR A 415 13.75 -3.23 -7.07
N ALA A 416 14.83 -3.67 -6.44
CA ALA A 416 14.89 -4.95 -5.72
C ALA A 416 14.47 -4.86 -4.24
N SER A 417 14.56 -3.66 -3.64
CA SER A 417 14.16 -3.40 -2.25
C SER A 417 12.77 -2.77 -2.21
N THR A 418 11.91 -3.29 -1.35
CA THR A 418 10.65 -2.61 -0.97
C THR A 418 10.88 -1.56 0.11
N LEU A 419 12.03 -1.55 0.78
CA LEU A 419 12.36 -0.63 1.87
C LEU A 419 13.15 0.60 1.38
N PRO A 420 12.98 1.77 2.02
CA PRO A 420 13.81 2.95 1.77
C PRO A 420 15.28 2.73 2.11
N ILE A 421 16.15 3.50 1.47
CA ILE A 421 17.60 3.39 1.60
C ILE A 421 18.16 4.58 2.40
N VAL A 422 19.02 4.26 3.36
CA VAL A 422 19.93 5.20 4.02
C VAL A 422 21.24 5.16 3.23
N LEU A 423 21.59 6.26 2.57
CA LEU A 423 22.84 6.38 1.81
C LEU A 423 23.97 6.80 2.76
N ASP A 424 24.91 5.90 3.01
CA ASP A 424 26.03 6.12 3.93
C ASP A 424 27.34 6.33 3.16
N SER A 425 27.82 7.57 3.18
CA SER A 425 29.12 7.94 2.63
C SER A 425 29.66 9.26 3.18
N THR A 426 30.97 9.33 3.27
CA THR A 426 31.69 10.58 3.57
C THR A 426 31.90 11.45 2.33
N GLU A 427 31.73 10.89 1.13
CA GLU A 427 32.02 11.55 -0.15
C GLU A 427 30.76 12.11 -0.83
N LEU A 428 30.73 13.42 -1.07
CA LEU A 428 29.59 14.09 -1.72
C LEU A 428 29.23 13.50 -3.10
N PRO A 429 30.20 13.18 -4.00
CA PRO A 429 29.87 12.57 -5.29
C PRO A 429 29.18 11.21 -5.16
N VAL A 430 29.53 10.42 -4.14
CA VAL A 430 28.93 9.11 -3.87
C VAL A 430 27.49 9.26 -3.40
N LEU A 431 27.22 10.16 -2.45
CA LEU A 431 25.86 10.47 -2.01
C LEU A 431 24.97 10.95 -3.17
N ARG A 432 25.50 11.82 -4.03
CA ARG A 432 24.79 12.30 -5.23
C ARG A 432 24.47 11.13 -6.17
N ALA A 433 25.43 10.27 -6.45
CA ALA A 433 25.23 9.10 -7.31
C ALA A 433 24.09 8.21 -6.80
N GLY A 434 24.01 7.96 -5.48
CA GLY A 434 22.90 7.21 -4.89
C GLY A 434 21.55 7.92 -5.03
N LEU A 435 21.48 9.22 -4.74
CA LEU A 435 20.24 10.02 -4.85
C LEU A 435 19.69 10.08 -6.28
N GLU A 436 20.58 10.10 -7.27
CA GLU A 436 20.21 10.12 -8.69
C GLU A 436 19.78 8.74 -9.23
N MET A 437 19.86 7.68 -8.42
CA MET A 437 19.33 6.35 -8.73
C MET A 437 18.03 6.00 -7.98
N LEU A 438 17.67 6.76 -6.94
CA LEU A 438 16.57 6.44 -6.04
C LEU A 438 15.36 7.38 -6.25
N GLY A 439 14.27 6.83 -6.78
CA GLY A 439 13.00 7.55 -6.98
C GLY A 439 12.29 7.91 -5.67
N GLY A 440 12.43 7.11 -4.61
CA GLY A 440 11.86 7.39 -3.30
C GLY A 440 12.59 8.50 -2.52
N ARG A 441 12.15 8.72 -1.27
CA ARG A 441 12.82 9.61 -0.32
C ARG A 441 13.90 8.84 0.46
N ALA A 442 15.16 9.09 0.14
CA ALA A 442 16.30 8.54 0.87
C ALA A 442 16.63 9.36 2.13
N VAL A 443 17.43 8.76 3.02
CA VAL A 443 18.07 9.45 4.15
C VAL A 443 19.57 9.49 3.90
N LEU A 444 20.22 10.64 4.08
CA LEU A 444 21.67 10.74 3.98
C LEU A 444 22.32 10.52 5.34
N ASN A 445 23.27 9.59 5.38
CA ASN A 445 24.16 9.31 6.49
C ASN A 445 25.58 9.76 6.07
N SER A 446 26.08 10.91 6.50
CA SER A 446 25.50 11.86 7.46
C SER A 446 26.07 13.27 7.34
N VAL A 447 25.65 14.20 8.20
CA VAL A 447 26.23 15.56 8.36
C VAL A 447 26.76 15.80 9.78
N ASN A 448 27.77 16.67 9.91
CA ASN A 448 28.35 17.13 11.19
C ASN A 448 29.26 18.35 10.95
N TYR A 449 29.78 18.98 12.03
CA TYR A 449 30.64 20.17 11.94
C TYR A 449 32.15 19.87 12.07
N GLU A 450 32.63 18.65 11.78
CA GLU A 450 34.07 18.31 11.89
C GLU A 450 34.97 19.25 11.07
N ASP A 451 34.52 19.66 9.88
CA ASP A 451 35.19 20.63 8.99
C ASP A 451 34.66 22.07 9.15
N GLY A 452 33.85 22.33 10.19
CA GLY A 452 33.15 23.60 10.42
C GLY A 452 31.84 23.78 9.62
N ASP A 453 31.23 24.96 9.74
CA ASP A 453 29.92 25.33 9.15
C ASP A 453 30.02 26.32 7.96
N GLY A 454 31.23 26.59 7.48
CA GLY A 454 31.44 27.47 6.33
C GLY A 454 30.81 26.95 5.02
N PRO A 455 30.61 27.81 4.00
CA PRO A 455 29.94 27.44 2.75
C PRO A 455 30.65 26.32 1.96
N ASP A 456 31.96 26.15 2.17
CA ASP A 456 32.75 25.10 1.55
C ASP A 456 32.84 23.81 2.39
N SER A 457 32.30 23.82 3.61
CA SER A 457 32.36 22.68 4.51
C SER A 457 31.51 21.51 4.00
N ARG A 458 31.83 20.31 4.50
CA ARG A 458 31.04 19.12 4.18
C ARG A 458 29.60 19.27 4.67
N PHE A 459 29.39 19.86 5.85
CA PHE A 459 28.06 20.18 6.38
C PHE A 459 27.23 20.95 5.36
N ALA A 460 27.70 22.13 4.92
CA ALA A 460 26.96 22.98 4.00
C ALA A 460 26.66 22.28 2.67
N LYS A 461 27.63 21.53 2.12
CA LYS A 461 27.48 20.84 0.84
C LYS A 461 26.48 19.67 0.89
N VAL A 462 26.50 18.88 1.97
CA VAL A 462 25.56 17.76 2.12
C VAL A 462 24.16 18.27 2.50
N SER A 463 24.04 19.32 3.33
CA SER A 463 22.77 19.96 3.63
C SER A 463 22.13 20.58 2.37
N ALA A 464 22.93 21.23 1.51
CA ALA A 464 22.48 21.72 0.20
C ALA A 464 21.97 20.58 -0.68
N LEU A 465 22.70 19.45 -0.72
CA LEU A 465 22.32 18.27 -1.50
C LEU A 465 21.01 17.65 -0.97
N ALA A 466 20.84 17.57 0.35
CA ALA A 466 19.62 17.06 0.97
C ALA A 466 18.42 17.96 0.66
N ALA A 467 18.58 19.28 0.74
CA ALA A 467 17.54 20.23 0.36
C ALA A 467 17.19 20.14 -1.13
N GLU A 468 18.19 20.04 -2.02
CA GLU A 468 17.99 19.90 -3.47
C GLU A 468 17.19 18.63 -3.82
N HIS A 469 17.48 17.50 -3.17
CA HIS A 469 16.87 16.20 -3.49
C HIS A 469 15.73 15.78 -2.54
N GLY A 470 15.35 16.63 -1.58
CA GLY A 470 14.28 16.36 -0.63
C GLY A 470 14.59 15.24 0.37
N ALA A 471 15.88 14.93 0.59
CA ALA A 471 16.31 13.85 1.47
C ALA A 471 16.22 14.24 2.95
N ALA A 472 15.95 13.26 3.81
CA ALA A 472 16.11 13.42 5.25
C ALA A 472 17.59 13.24 5.65
N LEU A 473 17.97 13.68 6.85
CA LEU A 473 19.37 13.77 7.26
C LEU A 473 19.62 13.09 8.60
N ILE A 474 20.62 12.20 8.65
CA ILE A 474 21.26 11.81 9.90
C ILE A 474 22.35 12.83 10.22
N ALA A 475 22.26 13.45 11.40
CA ALA A 475 23.21 14.47 11.85
C ALA A 475 23.91 14.02 13.13
N LEU A 476 25.24 13.92 13.08
CA LEU A 476 26.06 13.40 14.18
C LEU A 476 26.46 14.54 15.10
N THR A 477 26.45 14.26 16.40
CA THR A 477 26.92 15.18 17.44
C THR A 477 28.45 15.30 17.48
N ILE A 478 29.04 15.72 16.36
CA ILE A 478 30.47 16.01 16.16
C ILE A 478 30.59 17.48 15.75
N ASP A 479 31.47 18.22 16.41
CA ASP A 479 31.78 19.60 16.10
C ASP A 479 33.27 19.84 15.84
N GLU A 480 33.67 21.10 15.71
CA GLU A 480 35.05 21.51 15.48
C GLU A 480 35.99 21.13 16.65
N GLU A 481 35.44 20.87 17.84
CA GLU A 481 36.18 20.38 19.00
C GLU A 481 36.26 18.85 19.04
N GLY A 482 35.50 18.18 18.17
CA GLY A 482 35.52 16.73 17.94
C GLY A 482 34.22 16.05 18.32
N GLN A 483 34.31 14.76 18.64
CA GLN A 483 33.14 13.94 18.90
C GLN A 483 32.63 14.15 20.34
N ALA A 484 31.36 14.52 20.53
CA ALA A 484 30.83 14.83 21.84
C ALA A 484 30.66 13.59 22.73
N ARG A 485 31.22 13.63 23.94
CA ARG A 485 31.18 12.51 24.90
C ARG A 485 30.28 12.73 26.11
N THR A 486 30.00 13.98 26.51
CA THR A 486 29.11 14.28 27.64
C THR A 486 27.68 14.56 27.18
N VAL A 487 26.70 14.44 28.08
CA VAL A 487 25.29 14.75 27.77
C VAL A 487 25.17 16.19 27.30
N GLU A 488 25.78 17.13 28.03
CA GLU A 488 25.68 18.55 27.77
C GLU A 488 26.26 18.92 26.41
N HIS A 489 27.41 18.33 26.03
CA HIS A 489 28.05 18.60 24.75
C HIS A 489 27.26 17.99 23.58
N LYS A 490 26.79 16.73 23.72
CA LYS A 490 25.93 16.07 22.72
C LYS A 490 24.66 16.90 22.44
N VAL A 491 23.99 17.35 23.50
CA VAL A 491 22.77 18.18 23.39
C VAL A 491 23.10 19.55 22.80
N ALA A 492 24.20 20.20 23.19
CA ALA A 492 24.58 21.50 22.65
C ALA A 492 24.83 21.46 21.13
N ILE A 493 25.53 20.44 20.63
CA ILE A 493 25.74 20.26 19.19
C ILE A 493 24.42 19.95 18.48
N ALA A 494 23.59 19.07 19.05
CA ALA A 494 22.30 18.73 18.47
C ALA A 494 21.36 19.93 18.34
N GLU A 495 21.31 20.83 19.33
CA GLU A 495 20.53 22.07 19.26
C GLU A 495 21.04 22.98 18.13
N ARG A 496 22.37 23.12 18.01
CA ARG A 496 23.00 23.86 16.90
C ARG A 496 22.64 23.25 15.55
N LEU A 497 22.71 21.92 15.41
CA LEU A 497 22.35 21.20 14.18
C LEU A 497 20.88 21.41 13.82
N ILE A 498 19.97 21.30 14.78
CA ILE A 498 18.52 21.48 14.56
C ILE A 498 18.24 22.92 14.11
N GLU A 499 18.78 23.92 14.81
CA GLU A 499 18.59 25.33 14.46
C GLU A 499 19.14 25.64 13.06
N ASP A 500 20.35 25.19 12.73
CA ASP A 500 20.99 25.47 11.46
C ASP A 500 20.29 24.78 10.28
N LEU A 501 19.98 23.48 10.40
CA LEU A 501 19.27 22.71 9.36
C LEU A 501 17.86 23.25 9.11
N THR A 502 17.15 23.69 10.15
CA THR A 502 15.80 24.25 10.00
C THR A 502 15.82 25.67 9.46
N ALA A 503 16.65 26.56 10.01
CA ALA A 503 16.64 27.98 9.67
C ALA A 503 17.34 28.30 8.34
N ASN A 504 18.47 27.65 8.06
CA ASN A 504 19.31 27.99 6.90
C ASN A 504 19.06 27.06 5.69
N TRP A 505 18.60 25.83 5.92
CA TRP A 505 18.46 24.82 4.87
C TRP A 505 17.02 24.37 4.62
N GLY A 506 16.06 24.81 5.43
CA GLY A 506 14.63 24.47 5.27
C GLY A 506 14.32 22.99 5.53
N ILE A 507 15.23 22.25 6.15
CA ILE A 507 15.00 20.86 6.56
C ILE A 507 14.08 20.89 7.78
N ARG A 508 12.94 20.20 7.71
CA ARG A 508 11.97 20.19 8.80
C ARG A 508 12.56 19.44 9.99
N GLU A 509 12.25 19.90 11.20
CA GLU A 509 12.72 19.26 12.43
C GLU A 509 12.39 17.76 12.47
N SER A 510 11.20 17.37 11.98
CA SER A 510 10.76 15.98 11.93
C SER A 510 11.51 15.09 10.93
N ASP A 511 12.31 15.68 10.04
CA ASP A 511 13.12 15.00 9.02
C ASP A 511 14.61 14.90 9.41
N ILE A 512 14.97 15.37 10.62
CA ILE A 512 16.32 15.31 11.18
C ILE A 512 16.40 14.13 12.14
N LEU A 513 17.36 13.23 11.91
CA LEU A 513 17.69 12.10 12.77
C LEU A 513 19.02 12.42 13.49
N ILE A 514 18.95 12.81 14.75
CA ILE A 514 20.15 13.11 15.54
C ILE A 514 20.82 11.81 16.00
N ASP A 515 22.06 11.58 15.56
CA ASP A 515 22.93 10.55 16.12
C ASP A 515 23.70 11.14 17.32
N THR A 516 23.30 10.70 18.51
CA THR A 516 23.92 11.12 19.77
C THR A 516 25.27 10.47 20.03
N LEU A 517 25.84 9.76 19.05
CA LEU A 517 27.09 9.01 19.06
C LEU A 517 27.15 7.93 20.13
N THR A 518 27.40 6.70 19.67
CA THR A 518 27.65 5.55 20.54
C THR A 518 29.12 5.18 20.49
N PHE A 519 29.79 5.25 21.64
CA PHE A 519 31.18 4.83 21.81
C PHE A 519 31.26 3.47 22.48
N THR A 520 32.39 2.78 22.31
CA THR A 520 32.64 1.52 23.02
C THR A 520 32.94 1.77 24.49
N ILE A 521 32.19 1.10 25.37
CA ILE A 521 32.43 1.08 26.82
C ILE A 521 33.32 -0.09 27.26
N CYS A 522 33.82 -0.87 26.30
CA CYS A 522 34.49 -2.15 26.53
C CYS A 522 36.02 -2.08 26.45
N THR A 523 36.60 -0.88 26.38
CA THR A 523 38.07 -0.70 26.25
C THR A 523 38.81 -0.79 27.57
N GLY A 524 38.10 -0.66 28.69
CA GLY A 524 38.68 -0.58 30.03
C GLY A 524 39.28 0.77 30.39
N GLN A 525 39.25 1.76 29.49
CA GLN A 525 39.72 3.12 29.76
C GLN A 525 38.71 3.88 30.63
N GLU A 526 39.19 4.65 31.61
CA GLU A 526 38.32 5.39 32.53
C GLU A 526 37.43 6.39 31.79
N GLU A 527 37.98 7.04 30.77
CA GLU A 527 37.28 8.05 29.97
C GLU A 527 36.09 7.49 29.19
N SER A 528 36.07 6.19 28.86
CA SER A 528 34.98 5.56 28.11
C SER A 528 33.89 4.95 28.98
N ARG A 529 34.07 4.86 30.31
CA ARG A 529 33.09 4.21 31.19
C ARG A 529 31.76 4.94 31.23
N GLY A 530 31.77 6.27 31.13
CA GLY A 530 30.57 7.11 31.17
C GLY A 530 29.84 7.29 29.83
N ASP A 531 30.38 6.79 28.72
CA ASP A 531 29.85 7.09 27.38
C ASP A 531 28.42 6.54 27.19
N GLY A 532 28.12 5.34 27.71
CA GLY A 532 26.79 4.74 27.62
C GLY A 532 25.70 5.58 28.33
N ILE A 533 26.02 6.10 29.52
CA ILE A 533 25.16 7.02 30.28
C ILE A 533 24.93 8.30 29.48
N ALA A 534 26.00 8.83 28.88
CA ALA A 534 25.92 10.08 28.15
C ALA A 534 25.03 9.99 26.91
N THR A 535 25.11 8.88 26.16
CA THR A 535 24.22 8.62 25.01
C THR A 535 22.76 8.53 25.45
N ILE A 536 22.45 7.70 26.46
CA ILE A 536 21.07 7.55 27.00
C ILE A 536 20.54 8.89 27.55
N GLY A 537 21.38 9.64 28.25
CA GLY A 537 21.05 10.95 28.82
C GLY A 537 20.75 11.99 27.73
N ALA A 538 21.54 12.03 26.67
CA ALA A 538 21.35 12.94 25.54
C ALA A 538 20.05 12.64 24.79
N ILE A 539 19.75 11.37 24.50
CA ILE A 539 18.48 10.96 23.86
C ILE A 539 17.29 11.47 24.68
N ARG A 540 17.29 11.21 25.99
CA ARG A 540 16.21 11.63 26.89
C ARG A 540 16.00 13.14 26.91
N GLU A 541 17.09 13.91 26.97
CA GLU A 541 17.01 15.36 27.02
C GLU A 541 16.58 15.94 25.66
N LEU A 542 17.06 15.39 24.55
CA LEU A 542 16.62 15.80 23.21
C LEU A 542 15.14 15.56 23.01
N LYS A 543 14.63 14.37 23.36
CA LYS A 543 13.19 14.06 23.24
C LYS A 543 12.29 14.93 24.08
N LYS A 544 12.80 15.42 25.20
CA LYS A 544 12.07 16.36 26.06
C LYS A 544 12.00 17.77 25.45
N ARG A 545 13.07 18.23 24.79
CA ARG A 545 13.16 19.59 24.23
C ARG A 545 12.58 19.69 22.82
N HIS A 546 12.87 18.69 22.02
CA HIS A 546 12.53 18.54 20.61
C HIS A 546 11.71 17.26 20.43
N PRO A 547 10.42 17.27 20.80
CA PRO A 547 9.59 16.07 20.69
C PRO A 547 9.36 15.66 19.23
N ASP A 548 9.60 16.54 18.26
CA ASP A 548 9.39 16.31 16.82
C ASP A 548 10.64 15.79 16.10
N VAL A 549 11.85 16.10 16.60
CA VAL A 549 13.09 15.55 16.05
C VAL A 549 13.16 14.04 16.20
N GLN A 550 13.83 13.34 15.28
CA GLN A 550 14.12 11.93 15.41
C GLN A 550 15.52 11.72 16.02
N THR A 551 15.75 10.54 16.58
CA THR A 551 17.01 10.12 17.20
C THR A 551 17.41 8.76 16.67
N THR A 552 18.70 8.61 16.35
CA THR A 552 19.27 7.37 15.84
C THR A 552 20.60 7.06 16.53
N LEU A 553 21.09 5.83 16.36
CA LEU A 553 22.47 5.47 16.72
C LEU A 553 22.95 4.22 15.99
N GLY A 554 24.27 4.13 15.79
CA GLY A 554 24.96 2.91 15.42
C GLY A 554 25.14 1.98 16.63
N LEU A 555 24.21 1.03 16.83
CA LEU A 555 24.15 0.23 18.05
C LEU A 555 25.39 -0.64 18.25
N SER A 556 25.91 -1.22 17.16
CA SER A 556 27.01 -2.17 17.20
C SER A 556 28.33 -1.59 17.74
N ASN A 557 28.44 -0.26 17.87
CA ASN A 557 29.62 0.43 18.39
C ASN A 557 29.80 0.27 19.91
N ILE A 558 28.71 0.15 20.68
CA ILE A 558 28.76 0.07 22.16
C ILE A 558 29.59 -1.12 22.64
N SER A 559 29.56 -2.22 21.89
CA SER A 559 30.13 -3.51 22.24
C SER A 559 31.41 -3.87 21.50
N PHE A 560 32.02 -2.92 20.78
CA PHE A 560 33.25 -3.16 20.05
C PHE A 560 34.37 -3.62 21.00
N GLY A 561 35.08 -4.69 20.63
CA GLY A 561 36.12 -5.31 21.46
C GLY A 561 35.67 -6.55 22.23
N LEU A 562 34.35 -6.79 22.36
CA LEU A 562 33.82 -8.01 22.98
C LEU A 562 33.69 -9.19 22.00
N ASN A 563 33.62 -10.40 22.54
CA ASN A 563 33.32 -11.59 21.75
C ASN A 563 31.85 -11.58 21.25
N PRO A 564 31.50 -12.34 20.19
CA PRO A 564 30.17 -12.24 19.58
C PRO A 564 28.99 -12.51 20.52
N ALA A 565 29.13 -13.39 21.51
CA ALA A 565 28.06 -13.71 22.45
C ALA A 565 27.79 -12.55 23.42
N ALA A 566 28.86 -12.00 24.01
CA ALA A 566 28.76 -10.83 24.90
C ALA A 566 28.21 -9.59 24.16
N ARG A 567 28.53 -9.43 22.87
CA ARG A 567 27.99 -8.32 22.04
C ARG A 567 26.47 -8.38 21.90
N VAL A 568 25.91 -9.57 21.69
CA VAL A 568 24.46 -9.74 21.56
C VAL A 568 23.74 -9.28 22.83
N VAL A 569 24.23 -9.69 24.00
CA VAL A 569 23.65 -9.28 25.29
C VAL A 569 23.78 -7.78 25.50
N LEU A 570 25.00 -7.22 25.38
CA LEU A 570 25.24 -5.81 25.65
C LEU A 570 24.45 -4.90 24.68
N ASN A 571 24.42 -5.22 23.39
CA ASN A 571 23.65 -4.46 22.40
C ASN A 571 22.16 -4.48 22.71
N SER A 572 21.61 -5.64 23.10
CA SER A 572 20.18 -5.78 23.38
C SER A 572 19.76 -4.97 24.60
N VAL A 573 20.54 -5.06 25.70
CA VAL A 573 20.30 -4.31 26.93
C VAL A 573 20.47 -2.80 26.72
N PHE A 574 21.50 -2.40 25.97
CA PHE A 574 21.73 -0.99 25.68
C PHE A 574 20.62 -0.38 24.81
N LEU A 575 20.15 -1.11 23.79
CA LEU A 575 19.05 -0.69 22.94
C LEU A 575 17.76 -0.50 23.74
N ASP A 576 17.42 -1.45 24.61
CA ASP A 576 16.24 -1.36 25.48
C ASP A 576 16.27 -0.11 26.38
N GLU A 577 17.43 0.19 26.98
CA GLU A 577 17.61 1.43 27.77
C GLU A 577 17.50 2.70 26.92
N CYS A 578 17.97 2.69 25.67
CA CYS A 578 17.84 3.81 24.75
C CYS A 578 16.40 4.01 24.28
N VAL A 579 15.67 2.94 23.95
CA VAL A 579 14.24 3.00 23.58
C VAL A 579 13.41 3.55 24.74
N LYS A 580 13.66 3.10 25.98
CA LYS A 580 13.04 3.68 27.18
C LYS A 580 13.37 5.17 27.39
N ALA A 581 14.53 5.62 26.92
CA ALA A 581 14.91 7.03 26.93
C ALA A 581 14.25 7.85 25.80
N GLY A 582 13.65 7.17 24.81
CA GLY A 582 12.93 7.78 23.69
C GLY A 582 13.63 7.63 22.33
N LEU A 583 14.56 6.69 22.16
CA LEU A 583 15.20 6.43 20.86
C LEU A 583 14.16 6.01 19.80
N ASP A 584 14.17 6.64 18.61
CA ASP A 584 13.24 6.31 17.53
C ASP A 584 13.78 5.24 16.59
N SER A 585 15.06 5.31 16.22
CA SER A 585 15.68 4.40 15.25
C SER A 585 17.04 3.89 15.71
N ALA A 586 17.48 2.76 15.14
CA ALA A 586 18.82 2.25 15.37
C ALA A 586 19.36 1.54 14.13
N ILE A 587 20.63 1.77 13.80
CA ILE A 587 21.38 1.01 12.80
C ILE A 587 21.87 -0.28 13.46
N VAL A 588 21.28 -1.41 13.05
CA VAL A 588 21.36 -2.69 13.76
C VAL A 588 21.36 -3.90 12.82
N HIS A 589 21.87 -5.01 13.34
CA HIS A 589 21.58 -6.34 12.82
C HIS A 589 20.34 -6.89 13.55
N ALA A 590 19.15 -6.67 12.98
CA ALA A 590 17.86 -6.95 13.63
C ALA A 590 17.77 -8.37 14.22
N SER A 591 18.20 -9.39 13.47
CA SER A 591 18.17 -10.80 13.92
C SER A 591 19.08 -11.13 15.12
N LYS A 592 19.97 -10.22 15.52
CA LYS A 592 20.87 -10.38 16.68
C LYS A 592 20.41 -9.63 17.92
N ILE A 593 19.30 -8.90 17.85
CA ILE A 593 18.73 -8.24 19.02
C ILE A 593 17.86 -9.25 19.75
N LEU A 594 18.22 -9.55 21.00
CA LEU A 594 17.47 -10.47 21.82
C LEU A 594 16.46 -9.75 22.71
N PRO A 595 15.29 -10.35 22.90
CA PRO A 595 14.38 -10.08 23.99
C PRO A 595 15.13 -9.98 25.33
N ILE A 596 14.96 -8.90 26.11
CA ILE A 596 15.61 -8.77 27.43
C ILE A 596 15.28 -9.95 28.33
N ALA A 597 14.06 -10.45 28.24
CA ALA A 597 13.61 -11.57 29.05
C ALA A 597 14.15 -12.95 28.61
N ARG A 598 14.81 -13.06 27.45
CA ARG A 598 15.56 -14.27 27.06
C ARG A 598 17.01 -14.26 27.55
N LEU A 599 17.45 -13.15 28.12
CA LEU A 599 18.79 -13.01 28.69
C LEU A 599 18.77 -13.45 30.17
N GLU A 600 19.87 -14.04 30.63
CA GLU A 600 20.00 -14.39 32.05
C GLU A 600 20.05 -13.13 32.91
N GLU A 601 19.40 -13.16 34.09
CA GLU A 601 19.35 -12.01 35.00
C GLU A 601 20.74 -11.48 35.37
N GLU A 602 21.72 -12.36 35.58
CA GLU A 602 23.10 -11.94 35.87
C GLU A 602 23.72 -11.22 34.68
N GLN A 603 23.53 -11.74 33.46
CA GLN A 603 24.05 -11.11 32.23
C GLN A 603 23.41 -9.73 32.01
N VAL A 604 22.09 -9.60 32.22
CA VAL A 604 21.38 -8.32 32.12
C VAL A 604 21.87 -7.35 33.18
N LYS A 605 22.00 -7.79 34.43
CA LYS A 605 22.47 -6.95 35.54
C LYS A 605 23.90 -6.45 35.29
N VAL A 606 24.82 -7.33 34.89
CA VAL A 606 26.20 -6.96 34.60
C VAL A 606 26.28 -6.03 33.40
N ALA A 607 25.48 -6.27 32.35
CA ALA A 607 25.38 -5.35 31.21
C ALA A 607 24.84 -3.97 31.63
N LEU A 608 23.79 -3.91 32.46
CA LEU A 608 23.27 -2.66 33.01
C LEU A 608 24.29 -1.95 33.89
N ASP A 609 25.00 -2.68 34.75
CA ASP A 609 26.06 -2.13 35.58
C ASP A 609 27.22 -1.59 34.73
N LEU A 610 27.53 -2.24 33.60
CA LEU A 610 28.52 -1.75 32.65
C LEU A 610 28.05 -0.48 31.93
N ILE A 611 26.81 -0.48 31.42
CA ILE A 611 26.20 0.67 30.72
C ILE A 611 26.10 1.89 31.64
N HIS A 612 25.76 1.68 32.91
CA HIS A 612 25.57 2.73 33.92
C HIS A 612 26.77 2.98 34.83
N ASP A 613 27.94 2.43 34.49
CA ASP A 613 29.20 2.52 35.26
C ASP A 613 29.04 2.27 36.78
N ARG A 614 28.24 1.25 37.14
CA ARG A 614 27.95 0.91 38.55
C ARG A 614 29.03 -0.03 39.09
N ARG A 615 30.03 0.56 39.74
CA ARG A 615 31.19 -0.14 40.32
C ARG A 615 31.08 -0.28 41.84
N ALA A 616 31.67 -1.33 42.39
CA ALA A 616 31.83 -1.53 43.83
C ALA A 616 33.24 -2.07 44.13
N GLU A 617 33.67 -2.01 45.40
CA GLU A 617 34.99 -2.53 45.79
C GLU A 617 35.11 -4.02 45.43
N GLY A 618 36.07 -4.36 44.56
CA GLY A 618 36.26 -5.73 44.06
C GLY A 618 35.33 -6.15 42.90
N TYR A 619 34.52 -5.24 42.36
CA TYR A 619 33.61 -5.50 41.25
C TYR A 619 33.77 -4.45 40.14
N ASP A 620 34.33 -4.88 39.01
CA ASP A 620 34.32 -4.14 37.74
C ASP A 620 33.38 -4.87 36.75
N PRO A 621 32.31 -4.22 36.27
CA PRO A 621 31.32 -4.90 35.44
C PRO A 621 31.88 -5.32 34.07
N LEU A 622 32.92 -4.66 33.53
CA LEU A 622 33.56 -5.10 32.29
C LEU A 622 34.36 -6.38 32.52
N GLN A 623 35.14 -6.44 33.60
CA GLN A 623 35.87 -7.66 33.96
C GLN A 623 34.90 -8.80 34.22
N ARG A 624 33.83 -8.54 34.99
CA ARG A 624 32.79 -9.54 35.24
C ARG A 624 32.11 -10.00 33.96
N LEU A 625 31.79 -9.08 33.05
CA LEU A 625 31.20 -9.45 31.76
C LEU A 625 32.17 -10.32 30.94
N MET A 626 33.46 -9.99 30.93
CA MET A 626 34.47 -10.80 30.24
C MET A 626 34.59 -12.20 30.86
N GLU A 627 34.57 -12.32 32.19
CA GLU A 627 34.58 -13.60 32.91
C GLU A 627 33.34 -14.44 32.58
N LEU A 628 32.14 -13.83 32.57
CA LEU A 628 30.89 -14.51 32.22
C LEU A 628 30.92 -15.13 30.82
N PHE A 629 31.71 -14.54 29.92
CA PHE A 629 31.84 -15.00 28.55
C PHE A 629 33.23 -15.58 28.21
N GLU A 630 34.06 -15.91 29.22
CA GLU A 630 35.39 -16.50 29.01
C GLU A 630 35.27 -17.99 28.63
N GLY A 631 35.86 -18.40 27.51
CA GLY A 631 35.68 -19.77 26.96
C GLY A 631 34.28 -20.02 26.36
N VAL A 632 33.40 -19.03 26.41
CA VAL A 632 32.05 -19.04 25.87
C VAL A 632 32.09 -18.51 24.43
N ASN A 633 32.13 -19.42 23.47
CA ASN A 633 31.96 -19.14 22.06
C ASN A 633 30.50 -19.43 21.66
N MET A 634 30.04 -18.96 20.50
CA MET A 634 28.64 -19.20 20.07
C MET A 634 28.26 -20.70 20.00
N LYS A 635 29.22 -21.61 19.82
CA LYS A 635 29.02 -23.06 19.91
C LYS A 635 28.98 -23.58 21.35
N SER A 636 29.76 -23.03 22.29
CA SER A 636 29.74 -23.42 23.70
C SER A 636 28.63 -22.73 24.51
N MET A 637 28.12 -21.56 24.12
CA MET A 637 26.80 -21.07 24.57
C MET A 637 25.71 -22.05 24.19
N LYS A 638 25.71 -22.50 22.92
CA LYS A 638 24.75 -23.51 22.44
C LYS A 638 24.93 -24.85 23.14
N ALA A 639 26.17 -25.28 23.44
CA ALA A 639 26.45 -26.54 24.10
C ALA A 639 26.21 -26.52 25.62
N GLY A 640 26.59 -25.43 26.31
CA GLY A 640 26.35 -25.20 27.74
C GLY A 640 24.87 -24.98 28.04
N LYS A 641 24.14 -24.21 27.20
CA LYS A 641 22.68 -24.17 27.27
C LYS A 641 22.07 -25.54 27.03
N ALA A 642 22.62 -26.37 26.13
CA ALA A 642 22.10 -27.72 25.94
C ALA A 642 22.35 -28.62 27.17
N GLU A 643 23.49 -28.48 27.87
CA GLU A 643 23.77 -29.21 29.12
C GLU A 643 22.93 -28.70 30.31
N GLU A 644 22.77 -27.38 30.49
CA GLU A 644 21.88 -26.80 31.50
C GLU A 644 20.43 -27.16 31.26
N LEU A 645 19.97 -27.06 30.00
CA LEU A 645 18.64 -27.47 29.61
C LEU A 645 18.42 -28.94 29.98
N MET A 646 19.36 -29.84 29.66
CA MET A 646 19.30 -31.26 30.04
C MET A 646 19.34 -31.51 31.55
N ALA A 647 19.93 -30.61 32.35
CA ALA A 647 20.01 -30.71 33.80
C ALA A 647 18.73 -30.23 34.52
N LEU A 648 17.84 -29.50 33.84
CA LEU A 648 16.54 -29.11 34.39
C LEU A 648 15.62 -30.32 34.59
N PRO A 649 14.71 -30.29 35.59
CA PRO A 649 13.58 -31.20 35.64
C PRO A 649 12.81 -31.16 34.32
N LEU A 650 12.28 -32.31 33.91
CA LEU A 650 11.69 -32.51 32.60
C LEU A 650 10.61 -31.49 32.21
N ASP A 651 9.73 -31.13 33.16
CA ASP A 651 8.70 -30.12 32.92
C ASP A 651 9.27 -28.71 32.69
N GLU A 652 10.25 -28.32 33.52
CA GLU A 652 10.95 -27.03 33.36
C GLU A 652 11.76 -26.99 32.06
N ARG A 653 12.34 -28.13 31.67
CA ARG A 653 13.07 -28.31 30.42
C ARG A 653 12.18 -28.12 29.20
N LEU A 654 11.00 -28.75 29.20
CA LEU A 654 9.99 -28.61 28.14
C LEU A 654 9.45 -27.18 28.06
N GLN A 655 9.13 -26.54 29.19
CA GLN A 655 8.76 -25.12 29.24
C GLN A 655 9.85 -24.23 28.64
N ARG A 656 11.11 -24.46 29.02
CA ARG A 656 12.23 -23.65 28.56
C ARG A 656 12.47 -23.77 27.06
N ARG A 657 12.27 -24.95 26.47
CA ARG A 657 12.33 -25.15 25.01
C ARG A 657 11.31 -24.32 24.24
N ILE A 658 10.09 -24.23 24.76
CA ILE A 658 9.04 -23.39 24.18
C ILE A 658 9.42 -21.90 24.27
N ILE A 659 9.85 -21.44 25.45
CA ILE A 659 10.24 -20.04 25.68
C ILE A 659 11.41 -19.60 24.78
N ASP A 660 12.40 -20.48 24.62
CA ASP A 660 13.62 -20.19 23.86
C ASP A 660 13.47 -20.50 22.36
N GLY A 661 12.39 -21.18 21.94
CA GLY A 661 12.17 -21.59 20.55
C GLY A 661 13.21 -22.64 20.08
N GLU A 662 13.59 -23.58 20.96
CA GLU A 662 14.61 -24.61 20.69
C GLU A 662 13.98 -25.97 20.35
N LYS A 663 14.08 -26.36 19.07
CA LYS A 663 13.52 -27.61 18.55
C LYS A 663 14.41 -28.84 18.80
N ASN A 664 15.73 -28.68 18.93
CA ASN A 664 16.65 -29.82 18.98
C ASN A 664 16.58 -30.56 20.31
N GLY A 665 16.14 -31.82 20.30
CA GLY A 665 15.96 -32.64 21.51
C GLY A 665 14.58 -32.53 22.16
N LEU A 666 13.67 -31.76 21.54
CA LEU A 666 12.28 -31.63 21.98
C LEU A 666 11.55 -32.99 21.98
N GLU A 667 11.63 -33.76 20.91
CA GLU A 667 10.95 -35.06 20.78
C GLU A 667 11.39 -36.05 21.87
N ALA A 668 12.69 -36.09 22.18
CA ALA A 668 13.23 -36.96 23.23
C ALA A 668 12.72 -36.59 24.63
N ASP A 669 12.56 -35.30 24.90
CA ASP A 669 12.01 -34.81 26.17
C ASP A 669 10.50 -35.08 26.27
N LEU A 670 9.78 -34.97 25.15
CA LEU A 670 8.37 -35.33 25.09
C LEU A 670 8.17 -36.84 25.28
N ASP A 671 9.01 -37.68 24.68
CA ASP A 671 9.00 -39.14 24.87
C ASP A 671 9.31 -39.54 26.32
N GLU A 672 10.23 -38.83 26.99
CA GLU A 672 10.49 -39.01 28.42
C GLU A 672 9.27 -38.62 29.25
N ALA A 673 8.62 -37.49 28.93
CA ALA A 673 7.49 -36.98 29.69
C ALA A 673 6.26 -37.88 29.54
N LEU A 674 6.08 -38.48 28.37
CA LEU A 674 5.02 -39.44 28.06
C LEU A 674 5.10 -40.74 28.89
N GLN A 675 6.22 -41.04 29.55
CA GLN A 675 6.34 -42.22 30.41
C GLN A 675 5.52 -42.09 31.71
N ASP A 676 5.48 -40.87 32.26
CA ASP A 676 4.91 -40.58 33.58
C ASP A 676 3.71 -39.62 33.53
N THR A 677 3.56 -38.86 32.45
CA THR A 677 2.54 -37.81 32.30
C THR A 677 1.71 -38.02 31.03
N PRO A 678 0.36 -38.00 31.10
CA PRO A 678 -0.48 -38.05 29.91
C PRO A 678 -0.17 -36.92 28.91
N ALA A 679 -0.21 -37.22 27.62
CA ALA A 679 0.10 -36.26 26.54
C ALA A 679 -0.66 -34.93 26.66
N LEU A 680 -1.93 -35.00 27.08
CA LEU A 680 -2.81 -33.85 27.24
C LEU A 680 -2.40 -32.97 28.45
N ASP A 681 -1.89 -33.58 29.52
CA ASP A 681 -1.36 -32.87 30.68
C ASP A 681 -0.01 -32.21 30.38
N ILE A 682 0.84 -32.83 29.55
CA ILE A 682 2.09 -32.23 29.08
C ILE A 682 1.80 -30.96 28.27
N VAL A 683 0.81 -30.99 27.38
CA VAL A 683 0.37 -29.78 26.66
C VAL A 683 -0.13 -28.75 27.67
N ASN A 684 -1.17 -29.09 28.44
CA ASN A 684 -1.94 -28.12 29.21
C ASN A 684 -1.18 -27.51 30.40
N ASN A 685 -0.34 -28.28 31.08
CA ASN A 685 0.30 -27.86 32.33
C ASN A 685 1.78 -27.51 32.14
N THR A 686 2.42 -28.03 31.09
CA THR A 686 3.85 -27.83 30.84
C THR A 686 4.07 -26.89 29.65
N LEU A 687 3.69 -27.28 28.43
CA LEU A 687 3.99 -26.51 27.22
C LEU A 687 3.24 -25.16 27.17
N LEU A 688 1.98 -25.12 27.61
CA LEU A 688 1.18 -23.89 27.70
C LEU A 688 1.76 -22.85 28.64
N GLU A 689 2.34 -23.27 29.79
CA GLU A 689 2.94 -22.31 30.72
C GLU A 689 4.17 -21.64 30.08
N GLY A 690 4.92 -22.36 29.24
CA GLY A 690 5.99 -21.78 28.41
C GLY A 690 5.47 -20.73 27.41
N MET A 691 4.36 -21.02 26.72
CA MET A 691 3.73 -20.08 25.78
C MET A 691 3.12 -18.85 26.47
N LYS A 692 2.58 -19.02 27.68
CA LYS A 692 2.10 -17.92 28.50
C LYS A 692 3.23 -16.96 28.81
N VAL A 693 4.39 -17.46 29.26
CA VAL A 693 5.60 -16.65 29.47
C VAL A 693 5.99 -15.90 28.19
N VAL A 694 6.09 -16.57 27.03
CA VAL A 694 6.35 -15.92 25.72
C VAL A 694 5.42 -14.73 25.49
N GLY A 695 4.15 -14.88 25.85
CA GLY A 695 3.16 -13.82 25.76
C GLY A 695 3.31 -12.66 26.72
N GLU A 696 3.71 -12.94 27.95
CA GLU A 696 4.06 -11.88 28.90
C GLU A 696 5.26 -11.08 28.43
N LEU A 697 6.25 -11.76 27.84
CA LEU A 697 7.45 -11.12 27.30
C LEU A 697 7.14 -10.27 26.08
N PHE A 698 6.31 -10.73 25.14
CA PHE A 698 5.92 -9.90 23.98
C PHE A 698 5.05 -8.72 24.39
N GLY A 699 4.01 -8.94 25.21
CA GLY A 699 3.13 -7.87 25.64
C GLY A 699 3.84 -6.79 26.48
N SER A 700 4.92 -7.13 27.19
CA SER A 700 5.74 -6.14 27.90
C SER A 700 6.77 -5.43 27.01
N GLY A 701 6.83 -5.75 25.71
CA GLY A 701 7.86 -5.28 24.78
C GLY A 701 9.23 -5.94 24.98
N GLN A 702 9.33 -6.88 25.93
CA GLN A 702 10.56 -7.59 26.24
C GLN A 702 10.89 -8.69 25.23
N MET A 703 9.97 -9.09 24.33
CA MET A 703 10.17 -10.05 23.24
C MET A 703 9.61 -9.56 21.91
N GLN A 704 10.34 -9.75 20.81
CA GLN A 704 9.96 -9.27 19.47
C GLN A 704 9.20 -10.34 18.67
N LEU A 705 8.42 -9.92 17.67
CA LEU A 705 7.57 -10.79 16.85
C LEU A 705 8.29 -12.01 16.22
N PRO A 706 9.52 -11.89 15.66
CA PRO A 706 10.21 -13.05 15.08
C PRO A 706 10.45 -14.19 16.09
N PHE A 707 10.70 -13.83 17.36
CA PHE A 707 10.95 -14.80 18.43
C PHE A 707 9.66 -15.47 18.93
N VAL A 708 8.54 -14.75 18.88
CA VAL A 708 7.21 -15.30 19.14
C VAL A 708 6.85 -16.34 18.08
N LEU A 709 7.11 -16.03 16.80
CA LEU A 709 6.87 -16.96 15.70
C LEU A 709 7.74 -18.23 15.83
N GLN A 710 9.02 -18.07 16.21
CA GLN A 710 9.89 -19.21 16.48
C GLN A 710 9.39 -20.09 17.64
N SER A 711 8.94 -19.49 18.76
CA SER A 711 8.34 -20.23 19.87
C SER A 711 7.06 -20.96 19.46
N ALA A 712 6.24 -20.35 18.60
CA ALA A 712 5.04 -20.96 18.04
C ALA A 712 5.37 -22.19 17.15
N GLU A 713 6.46 -22.16 16.38
CA GLU A 713 6.91 -23.31 15.58
C GLU A 713 7.34 -24.51 16.44
N VAL A 714 8.04 -24.24 17.55
CA VAL A 714 8.46 -25.28 18.51
C VAL A 714 7.24 -25.84 19.25
N MET A 715 6.29 -24.98 19.62
CA MET A 715 5.01 -25.39 20.20
C MET A 715 4.23 -26.32 19.27
N LYS A 716 4.09 -25.97 17.98
CA LYS A 716 3.45 -26.82 16.98
C LYS A 716 4.17 -28.16 16.81
N SER A 717 5.51 -28.13 16.79
CA SER A 717 6.32 -29.36 16.70
C SER A 717 6.11 -30.26 17.93
N ALA A 718 5.95 -29.69 19.13
CA ALA A 718 5.69 -30.44 20.35
C ALA A 718 4.29 -31.07 20.36
N VAL A 719 3.26 -30.30 19.99
CA VAL A 719 1.88 -30.78 19.93
C VAL A 719 1.73 -31.89 18.89
N ALA A 720 2.33 -31.74 17.70
CA ALA A 720 2.30 -32.76 16.65
C ALA A 720 2.96 -34.09 17.09
N HIS A 721 3.95 -34.03 17.97
CA HIS A 721 4.61 -35.22 18.53
C HIS A 721 3.77 -35.89 19.63
N LEU A 722 3.03 -35.10 20.43
CA LEU A 722 2.17 -35.60 21.50
C LEU A 722 0.78 -36.07 21.02
N GLU A 723 0.28 -35.54 19.91
CA GLU A 723 -1.05 -35.82 19.35
C GLU A 723 -1.35 -37.33 19.17
N PRO A 724 -0.42 -38.18 18.68
CA PRO A 724 -0.65 -39.63 18.57
C PRO A 724 -0.79 -40.34 19.92
N HIS A 725 -0.35 -39.70 21.02
CA HIS A 725 -0.32 -40.26 22.38
C HIS A 725 -1.44 -39.71 23.27
N MET A 726 -2.27 -38.82 22.77
CA MET A 726 -3.47 -38.35 23.47
C MET A 726 -4.54 -39.43 23.40
N GLU A 727 -4.98 -39.95 24.55
CA GLU A 727 -6.23 -40.70 24.60
C GLU A 727 -7.34 -39.78 24.10
N LYS A 728 -8.12 -40.25 23.12
CA LYS A 728 -9.37 -39.59 22.70
C LYS A 728 -10.35 -39.63 23.87
N SER A 729 -10.21 -38.68 24.78
CA SER A 729 -11.23 -38.32 25.75
C SER A 729 -12.16 -37.32 25.07
N ASP A 730 -13.46 -37.49 25.26
CA ASP A 730 -14.51 -36.57 24.81
C ASP A 730 -14.50 -35.24 25.60
N ASP A 731 -13.34 -34.78 26.08
CA ASP A 731 -13.22 -33.48 26.75
C ASP A 731 -13.10 -32.37 25.69
N GLU A 732 -14.13 -31.53 25.63
CA GLU A 732 -14.18 -30.29 24.84
C GLU A 732 -12.96 -29.41 25.21
N GLY A 733 -12.31 -28.81 24.20
CA GLY A 733 -11.07 -28.02 24.36
C GLY A 733 -11.10 -26.91 25.42
N LYS A 734 -9.97 -26.20 25.58
CA LYS A 734 -9.80 -25.17 26.64
C LYS A 734 -10.88 -24.08 26.58
N GLY A 735 -11.42 -23.83 25.39
CA GLY A 735 -12.56 -23.00 25.05
C GLY A 735 -12.57 -22.78 23.53
N THR A 736 -13.69 -22.34 22.98
CA THR A 736 -13.79 -22.01 21.55
C THR A 736 -13.87 -20.51 21.34
N ILE A 737 -13.10 -19.96 20.40
CA ILE A 737 -13.19 -18.56 19.97
C ILE A 737 -13.47 -18.48 18.48
N VAL A 738 -14.39 -17.61 18.09
CA VAL A 738 -14.56 -17.21 16.69
C VAL A 738 -13.74 -15.95 16.44
N LEU A 739 -12.85 -15.98 15.46
CA LEU A 739 -11.94 -14.88 15.12
C LEU A 739 -12.17 -14.40 13.68
N ALA A 740 -12.40 -13.11 13.50
CA ALA A 740 -12.64 -12.53 12.18
C ALA A 740 -12.13 -11.10 12.06
N THR A 741 -11.80 -10.66 10.84
CA THR A 741 -11.77 -9.21 10.55
C THR A 741 -13.15 -8.76 10.15
N VAL A 742 -13.55 -7.57 10.61
CA VAL A 742 -14.89 -7.07 10.32
C VAL A 742 -15.05 -6.72 8.84
N ARG A 743 -16.30 -6.72 8.37
CA ARG A 743 -16.71 -6.38 7.00
C ARG A 743 -15.92 -5.19 6.46
N GLY A 744 -15.34 -5.34 5.26
CA GLY A 744 -14.59 -4.28 4.59
C GLY A 744 -13.15 -4.09 5.06
N ASP A 745 -12.67 -4.85 6.06
CA ASP A 745 -11.27 -4.85 6.46
C ASP A 745 -10.53 -6.09 5.92
N VAL A 746 -9.47 -5.86 5.14
CA VAL A 746 -8.63 -6.90 4.52
C VAL A 746 -7.44 -7.32 5.37
N HIS A 747 -7.12 -6.58 6.43
CA HIS A 747 -5.85 -6.74 7.14
C HIS A 747 -5.95 -7.87 8.15
N ASP A 748 -5.30 -8.98 7.88
CA ASP A 748 -5.40 -10.21 8.65
C ASP A 748 -4.18 -10.52 9.52
N ILE A 749 -3.11 -9.76 9.41
CA ILE A 749 -1.84 -10.02 10.13
C ILE A 749 -2.08 -10.13 11.64
N GLY A 750 -2.79 -9.16 12.23
CA GLY A 750 -3.10 -9.17 13.66
C GLY A 750 -4.01 -10.35 14.06
N LYS A 751 -5.05 -10.64 13.26
CA LYS A 751 -5.97 -11.76 13.49
C LYS A 751 -5.26 -13.11 13.41
N ASN A 752 -4.46 -13.33 12.36
CA ASN A 752 -3.72 -14.57 12.16
C ASN A 752 -2.69 -14.79 13.26
N LEU A 753 -2.08 -13.72 13.78
CA LEU A 753 -1.22 -13.81 14.95
C LEU A 753 -1.99 -14.26 16.20
N VAL A 754 -3.21 -13.75 16.41
CA VAL A 754 -4.10 -14.18 17.51
C VAL A 754 -4.53 -15.63 17.31
N ASP A 755 -4.90 -16.03 16.10
CA ASP A 755 -5.23 -17.43 15.76
C ASP A 755 -4.06 -18.36 16.09
N ILE A 756 -2.87 -18.07 15.56
CA ILE A 756 -1.66 -18.85 15.84
C ILE A 756 -1.41 -18.96 17.35
N ILE A 757 -1.57 -17.87 18.10
CA ILE A 757 -1.33 -17.88 19.55
C ILE A 757 -2.40 -18.69 20.29
N LEU A 758 -3.69 -18.50 20.01
CA LEU A 758 -4.77 -19.19 20.72
C LEU A 758 -4.83 -20.69 20.35
N SER A 759 -4.69 -21.02 19.06
CA SER A 759 -4.61 -22.40 18.55
C SER A 759 -3.44 -23.15 19.17
N ASN A 760 -2.26 -22.53 19.22
CA ASN A 760 -1.12 -23.10 19.93
C ASN A 760 -1.31 -23.16 21.45
N ASN A 761 -2.29 -22.45 22.02
CA ASN A 761 -2.58 -22.45 23.45
C ASN A 761 -3.74 -23.41 23.85
N GLY A 762 -4.11 -24.35 22.98
CA GLY A 762 -5.12 -25.37 23.24
C GLY A 762 -6.57 -24.87 23.15
N TYR A 763 -6.77 -23.65 22.65
CA TYR A 763 -8.09 -23.13 22.31
C TYR A 763 -8.49 -23.61 20.91
N ASN A 764 -9.77 -23.89 20.74
CA ASN A 764 -10.31 -24.13 19.42
C ASN A 764 -10.57 -22.77 18.75
N VAL A 765 -9.79 -22.44 17.73
CA VAL A 765 -9.96 -21.17 17.00
C VAL A 765 -10.71 -21.44 15.70
N VAL A 766 -11.88 -20.83 15.60
CA VAL A 766 -12.65 -20.76 14.36
C VAL A 766 -12.30 -19.46 13.68
N ASN A 767 -11.27 -19.50 12.84
CA ASN A 767 -10.81 -18.34 12.08
C ASN A 767 -11.63 -18.19 10.79
N LEU A 768 -12.51 -17.19 10.76
CA LEU A 768 -13.38 -16.93 9.63
C LEU A 768 -12.70 -16.13 8.51
N GLY A 769 -11.43 -15.74 8.66
CA GLY A 769 -10.73 -14.97 7.63
C GLY A 769 -11.09 -13.49 7.64
N ILE A 770 -11.09 -12.86 6.48
CA ILE A 770 -11.22 -11.41 6.33
C ILE A 770 -12.58 -10.94 5.82
N LYS A 771 -12.93 -9.68 6.08
CA LYS A 771 -14.15 -9.00 5.61
C LYS A 771 -15.45 -9.67 6.06
N GLN A 772 -15.48 -10.25 7.25
CA GLN A 772 -16.62 -11.03 7.72
C GLN A 772 -17.78 -10.15 8.23
N PRO A 773 -19.02 -10.41 7.81
CA PRO A 773 -20.21 -9.76 8.37
C PRO A 773 -20.51 -10.30 9.79
N VAL A 774 -21.25 -9.53 10.59
CA VAL A 774 -21.61 -9.91 11.97
C VAL A 774 -22.46 -11.18 12.03
N SER A 775 -23.29 -11.45 11.03
CA SER A 775 -24.09 -12.67 10.96
C SER A 775 -23.21 -13.92 10.90
N ALA A 776 -22.23 -13.96 9.99
CA ALA A 776 -21.27 -15.06 9.88
C ALA A 776 -20.47 -15.27 11.18
N ILE A 777 -20.11 -14.17 11.85
CA ILE A 777 -19.42 -14.23 13.14
C ILE A 777 -20.33 -14.86 14.21
N LEU A 778 -21.63 -14.53 14.21
CA LEU A 778 -22.59 -15.07 15.18
C LEU A 778 -23.01 -16.50 14.88
N GLU A 779 -23.24 -16.83 13.61
CA GLU A 779 -23.57 -18.18 13.14
C GLU A 779 -22.43 -19.14 13.47
N ALA A 780 -21.19 -18.78 13.14
CA ALA A 780 -20.02 -19.55 13.56
C ALA A 780 -19.91 -19.62 15.09
N ALA A 781 -20.29 -18.57 15.82
CA ALA A 781 -20.26 -18.58 17.27
C ALA A 781 -21.30 -19.51 17.88
N GLU A 782 -22.49 -19.63 17.29
CA GLU A 782 -23.51 -20.58 17.70
C GLU A 782 -23.18 -22.01 17.27
N GLU A 783 -22.77 -22.20 16.01
CA GLU A 783 -22.45 -23.49 15.40
C GLU A 783 -21.31 -24.19 16.16
N HIS A 784 -20.20 -23.48 16.35
CA HIS A 784 -19.04 -24.00 17.04
C HIS A 784 -19.14 -23.86 18.55
N ARG A 785 -20.28 -23.40 19.07
CA ARG A 785 -20.52 -23.12 20.49
C ARG A 785 -19.38 -22.29 21.08
N ALA A 786 -19.02 -21.22 20.38
CA ALA A 786 -17.97 -20.32 20.80
C ALA A 786 -18.25 -19.80 22.20
N ASP A 787 -17.20 -19.74 22.99
CA ASP A 787 -17.23 -19.15 24.30
C ASP A 787 -17.00 -17.63 24.25
N VAL A 788 -16.30 -17.16 23.22
CA VAL A 788 -15.90 -15.76 23.03
C VAL A 788 -15.88 -15.41 21.53
N ILE A 789 -16.23 -14.18 21.19
CA ILE A 789 -16.07 -13.62 19.84
C ILE A 789 -14.90 -12.64 19.81
N GLY A 790 -13.96 -12.85 18.90
CA GLY A 790 -12.82 -11.97 18.63
C GLY A 790 -12.98 -11.23 17.30
N MET A 791 -12.96 -9.89 17.33
CA MET A 791 -12.99 -9.07 16.11
C MET A 791 -11.75 -8.19 15.99
N SER A 792 -11.11 -8.23 14.81
CA SER A 792 -9.93 -7.44 14.46
C SER A 792 -10.22 -6.39 13.39
N GLY A 793 -9.60 -5.22 13.50
CA GLY A 793 -9.77 -4.12 12.54
C GLY A 793 -8.59 -3.17 12.54
N LEU A 794 -7.95 -2.99 11.39
CA LEU A 794 -6.85 -2.06 11.19
C LEU A 794 -7.34 -0.67 10.75
N LEU A 795 -8.43 -0.62 9.98
CA LEU A 795 -8.92 0.64 9.41
C LEU A 795 -9.77 1.42 10.42
N VAL A 796 -9.72 2.76 10.34
CA VAL A 796 -10.59 3.64 11.14
C VAL A 796 -12.08 3.32 10.91
N LYS A 797 -12.47 2.95 9.68
CA LYS A 797 -13.85 2.56 9.35
C LYS A 797 -14.26 1.25 10.03
N SER A 798 -13.32 0.36 10.34
CA SER A 798 -13.56 -0.90 11.04
C SER A 798 -14.03 -0.66 12.48
N THR A 799 -13.65 0.46 13.12
CA THR A 799 -14.14 0.82 14.46
C THR A 799 -15.64 1.13 14.50
N VAL A 800 -16.18 1.66 13.40
CA VAL A 800 -17.62 1.93 13.24
C VAL A 800 -18.37 0.62 13.01
N ILE A 801 -17.82 -0.24 12.16
CA ILE A 801 -18.41 -1.56 11.87
C ILE A 801 -18.39 -2.44 13.12
N MET A 802 -17.33 -2.40 13.93
CA MET A 802 -17.28 -3.11 15.22
C MET A 802 -18.34 -2.61 16.20
N LYS A 803 -18.61 -1.29 16.21
CA LYS A 803 -19.71 -0.72 17.01
C LYS A 803 -21.07 -1.22 16.51
N GLU A 804 -21.32 -1.16 15.19
CA GLU A 804 -22.54 -1.68 14.56
C GLU A 804 -22.74 -3.17 14.90
N ASN A 805 -21.67 -3.96 14.88
CA ASN A 805 -21.71 -5.37 15.24
C ASN A 805 -22.15 -5.57 16.70
N LEU A 806 -21.59 -4.82 17.66
CA LEU A 806 -22.01 -4.90 19.07
C LEU A 806 -23.48 -4.50 19.27
N GLU A 807 -23.95 -3.47 18.58
CA GLU A 807 -25.35 -3.05 18.61
C GLU A 807 -26.28 -4.14 18.03
N GLU A 808 -25.84 -4.85 17.00
CA GLU A 808 -26.56 -6.00 16.44
C GLU A 808 -26.63 -7.17 17.45
N LEU A 809 -25.52 -7.50 18.14
CA LEU A 809 -25.51 -8.54 19.18
C LEU A 809 -26.48 -8.21 20.33
N ASN A 810 -26.60 -6.94 20.71
CA ASN A 810 -27.61 -6.49 21.69
C ASN A 810 -29.03 -6.66 21.16
N GLN A 811 -29.30 -6.20 19.93
CA GLN A 811 -30.64 -6.30 19.32
C GLN A 811 -31.11 -7.76 19.24
N ARG A 812 -30.18 -8.69 18.99
CA ARG A 812 -30.44 -10.14 18.99
C ARG A 812 -30.48 -10.78 20.38
N LYS A 813 -30.23 -10.01 21.44
CA LYS A 813 -30.17 -10.45 22.85
C LYS A 813 -29.10 -11.50 23.14
N MET A 814 -28.03 -11.53 22.34
CA MET A 814 -26.93 -12.47 22.45
C MET A 814 -25.76 -11.91 23.26
N ALA A 815 -25.87 -10.66 23.69
CA ALA A 815 -24.86 -9.98 24.47
C ALA A 815 -24.57 -10.67 25.82
N ALA A 816 -25.56 -11.36 26.39
CA ALA A 816 -25.38 -12.16 27.61
C ALA A 816 -24.66 -13.50 27.35
N ASP A 817 -24.64 -13.98 26.10
CA ASP A 817 -24.14 -15.30 25.73
C ASP A 817 -22.69 -15.27 25.23
N PHE A 818 -22.30 -14.20 24.52
CA PHE A 818 -20.98 -14.06 23.92
C PHE A 818 -20.22 -12.83 24.43
N PRO A 819 -19.26 -12.99 25.34
CA PRO A 819 -18.25 -11.99 25.58
C PRO A 819 -17.47 -11.67 24.30
N VAL A 820 -17.14 -10.39 24.10
CA VAL A 820 -16.44 -9.90 22.90
C VAL A 820 -15.08 -9.34 23.25
N ILE A 821 -14.06 -9.79 22.51
CA ILE A 821 -12.72 -9.19 22.52
C ILE A 821 -12.54 -8.40 21.23
N LEU A 822 -12.25 -7.11 21.35
CA LEU A 822 -11.95 -6.23 20.23
C LEU A 822 -10.46 -5.87 20.20
N GLY A 823 -9.84 -5.96 19.02
CA GLY A 823 -8.44 -5.58 18.81
C GLY A 823 -8.17 -4.97 17.43
N GLY A 824 -6.98 -4.41 17.26
CA GLY A 824 -6.53 -3.80 16.01
C GLY A 824 -6.10 -2.33 16.14
N ALA A 825 -5.24 -1.86 15.23
CA ALA A 825 -4.47 -0.62 15.40
C ALA A 825 -5.33 0.65 15.49
N ALA A 826 -6.51 0.66 14.87
CA ALA A 826 -7.43 1.81 14.92
C ALA A 826 -8.23 1.91 16.24
N LEU A 827 -8.22 0.87 17.08
CA LEU A 827 -8.96 0.85 18.34
C LEU A 827 -8.08 1.33 19.51
N THR A 828 -8.67 2.16 20.38
CA THR A 828 -8.04 2.53 21.66
C THR A 828 -8.75 1.84 22.81
N ARG A 829 -8.01 1.52 23.89
CA ARG A 829 -8.61 0.93 25.10
C ARG A 829 -9.77 1.74 25.64
N ALA A 830 -9.61 3.07 25.70
CA ALA A 830 -10.65 3.96 26.21
C ALA A 830 -11.93 3.87 25.36
N TYR A 831 -11.81 3.82 24.03
CA TYR A 831 -12.98 3.69 23.16
C TYR A 831 -13.72 2.36 23.39
N VAL A 832 -13.00 1.25 23.54
CA VAL A 832 -13.62 -0.06 23.74
C VAL A 832 -14.16 -0.25 25.17
N GLU A 833 -13.36 0.05 26.19
CA GLU A 833 -13.71 -0.18 27.61
C GLU A 833 -14.59 0.93 28.22
N GLN A 834 -14.85 2.02 27.48
CA GLN A 834 -15.80 3.06 27.88
C GLN A 834 -16.93 3.20 26.86
N ASP A 835 -16.65 3.67 25.63
CA ASP A 835 -17.72 4.00 24.68
C ASP A 835 -18.46 2.74 24.19
N LEU A 836 -17.74 1.72 23.73
CA LEU A 836 -18.35 0.47 23.28
C LEU A 836 -18.88 -0.38 24.43
N HIS A 837 -18.25 -0.31 25.61
CA HIS A 837 -18.76 -0.94 26.82
C HIS A 837 -20.06 -0.31 27.33
N GLU A 838 -20.24 1.01 27.17
CA GLU A 838 -21.52 1.68 27.45
C GLU A 838 -22.63 1.29 26.45
N ILE A 839 -22.25 0.87 25.24
CA ILE A 839 -23.17 0.45 24.18
C ILE A 839 -23.54 -1.03 24.31
N TYR A 840 -22.58 -1.91 24.57
CA TYR A 840 -22.78 -3.35 24.58
C TYR A 840 -23.39 -3.83 25.92
N GLU A 841 -24.50 -4.58 25.88
CA GLU A 841 -25.18 -5.11 27.07
C GLU A 841 -24.41 -6.28 27.73
N GLY A 842 -23.41 -6.80 27.03
CA GLY A 842 -22.55 -7.91 27.43
C GLY A 842 -21.15 -7.47 27.86
N GLU A 843 -20.27 -8.45 28.07
CA GLU A 843 -18.87 -8.16 28.40
C GLU A 843 -18.06 -7.91 27.13
N VAL A 844 -17.64 -6.66 26.90
CA VAL A 844 -16.66 -6.31 25.86
C VAL A 844 -15.33 -5.89 26.47
N ARG A 845 -14.22 -6.40 25.93
CA ARG A 845 -12.86 -6.08 26.37
C ARG A 845 -11.95 -5.71 25.20
N TYR A 846 -11.01 -4.83 25.48
CA TYR A 846 -9.96 -4.47 24.53
C TYR A 846 -8.75 -5.39 24.70
N ALA A 847 -8.33 -6.02 23.61
CA ALA A 847 -7.03 -6.64 23.51
C ALA A 847 -6.13 -5.77 22.64
N ARG A 848 -5.07 -5.22 23.24
CA ARG A 848 -4.09 -4.43 22.46
C ARG A 848 -3.22 -5.32 21.56
N ASP A 849 -3.05 -6.59 21.95
CA ASP A 849 -2.20 -7.57 21.31
C ASP A 849 -2.76 -8.98 21.52
N ALA A 850 -2.24 -9.95 20.77
CA ALA A 850 -2.71 -11.34 20.80
C ALA A 850 -2.58 -12.04 22.16
N PHE A 851 -1.65 -11.60 23.01
CA PHE A 851 -1.43 -12.20 24.32
C PHE A 851 -2.33 -11.60 25.40
N GLU A 852 -2.65 -10.31 25.29
CA GLU A 852 -3.78 -9.76 26.04
C GLU A 852 -5.08 -10.46 25.64
N GLY A 853 -5.25 -10.80 24.35
CA GLY A 853 -6.31 -11.68 23.87
C GLY A 853 -6.33 -13.05 24.58
N LEU A 854 -5.18 -13.72 24.68
CA LEU A 854 -5.02 -14.98 25.42
C LEU A 854 -5.39 -14.85 26.91
N ARG A 855 -4.88 -13.82 27.61
CA ARG A 855 -5.21 -13.60 29.04
C ARG A 855 -6.69 -13.31 29.26
N LEU A 856 -7.31 -12.54 28.36
CA LEU A 856 -8.74 -12.27 28.41
C LEU A 856 -9.55 -13.54 28.14
N MET A 857 -9.10 -14.39 27.21
CA MET A 857 -9.71 -15.69 26.96
C MET A 857 -9.65 -16.59 28.20
N ASP A 858 -8.48 -16.74 28.84
CA ASP A 858 -8.33 -17.53 30.08
C ASP A 858 -9.26 -17.00 31.20
N ALA A 859 -9.36 -15.68 31.35
CA ALA A 859 -10.22 -15.06 32.36
C ALA A 859 -11.72 -15.25 32.07
N LEU A 860 -12.14 -15.06 30.81
CA LEU A 860 -13.53 -15.23 30.37
C LEU A 860 -14.00 -16.67 30.55
N ILE A 861 -13.18 -17.64 30.14
CA ILE A 861 -13.45 -19.07 30.34
C ILE A 861 -13.45 -19.43 31.83
N GLY A 862 -12.49 -18.91 32.61
CA GLY A 862 -12.42 -19.17 34.05
C GLY A 862 -13.67 -18.69 34.79
N VAL A 863 -14.20 -17.50 34.43
CA VAL A 863 -15.46 -16.97 34.95
C VAL A 863 -16.65 -17.85 34.49
N LYS A 864 -16.71 -18.20 33.21
CA LYS A 864 -17.78 -19.04 32.63
C LYS A 864 -17.85 -20.44 33.28
N ARG A 865 -16.70 -21.05 33.59
CA ARG A 865 -16.58 -22.37 34.24
C ARG A 865 -16.70 -22.32 35.76
N GLY A 866 -16.84 -21.13 36.37
CA GLY A 866 -17.02 -20.97 37.82
C GLY A 866 -15.77 -21.30 38.64
N VAL A 867 -14.57 -21.10 38.08
CA VAL A 867 -13.30 -21.37 38.76
C VAL A 867 -13.14 -20.43 39.97
N PRO A 868 -12.90 -20.94 41.20
CA PRO A 868 -12.79 -20.10 42.40
C PRO A 868 -11.69 -19.03 42.28
N GLY A 869 -12.08 -17.75 42.28
CA GLY A 869 -11.17 -16.60 42.21
C GLY A 869 -10.92 -16.04 40.80
N ALA A 870 -11.51 -16.62 39.75
CA ALA A 870 -11.46 -16.04 38.41
C ALA A 870 -12.28 -14.74 38.36
N ALA A 871 -11.65 -13.65 37.92
CA ALA A 871 -12.29 -12.34 37.75
C ALA A 871 -11.72 -11.65 36.50
N LEU A 872 -12.56 -10.87 35.81
CA LEU A 872 -12.11 -10.03 34.70
C LEU A 872 -11.34 -8.81 35.23
N PRO A 873 -10.31 -8.32 34.50
CA PRO A 873 -9.62 -7.09 34.85
C PRO A 873 -10.58 -5.89 34.97
N GLU A 874 -10.31 -4.96 35.88
CA GLU A 874 -11.08 -3.71 36.02
C GLU A 874 -10.98 -2.86 34.74
N LEU A 875 -12.12 -2.29 34.32
CA LEU A 875 -12.23 -1.40 33.15
C LEU A 875 -11.48 -0.08 33.38
N LYS A 876 -10.65 0.35 32.42
CA LYS A 876 -9.89 1.61 32.50
C LYS A 876 -10.60 2.73 31.75
N GLN A 877 -11.47 3.47 32.45
CA GLN A 877 -12.18 4.63 31.91
C GLN A 877 -11.29 5.87 31.72
N ARG A 878 -11.64 6.73 30.75
CA ARG A 878 -10.91 7.96 30.42
C ARG A 878 -10.99 8.99 31.55
N ARG A 879 -9.86 9.36 32.13
CA ARG A 879 -9.75 10.44 33.14
C ARG A 879 -9.57 11.80 32.46
N VAL A 880 -10.62 12.36 31.85
CA VAL A 880 -10.60 13.74 31.31
C VAL A 880 -11.93 14.47 31.59
N PRO A 881 -11.94 15.74 32.05
CA PRO A 881 -13.17 16.49 32.33
C PRO A 881 -13.95 16.83 31.04
N LYS A 882 -15.28 16.62 31.01
CA LYS A 882 -16.17 16.93 29.87
C LYS A 882 -16.23 18.43 29.56
N LYS A 883 -16.21 18.79 28.26
CA LYS A 883 -16.59 20.11 27.71
C LYS A 883 -17.49 19.88 26.49
N ASP A 884 -18.73 20.40 26.52
CA ASP A 884 -19.74 20.23 25.48
C ASP A 884 -19.57 21.22 24.30
N VAL A 885 -19.71 20.76 23.05
CA VAL A 885 -19.92 21.61 21.86
C VAL A 885 -20.87 20.90 20.85
N PRO A 886 -21.84 21.58 20.19
CA PRO A 886 -22.87 20.97 19.31
C PRO A 886 -22.59 21.06 17.79
N VAL A 887 -23.19 20.15 16.97
CA VAL A 887 -23.06 20.05 15.49
C VAL A 887 -24.44 20.18 14.78
N PRO A 888 -24.59 20.84 13.61
CA PRO A 888 -25.84 20.90 12.82
C PRO A 888 -25.84 20.08 11.50
N ALA A 889 -27.04 19.73 10.98
CA ALA A 889 -27.32 18.84 9.81
C ALA A 889 -28.05 19.55 8.63
N VAL A 890 -28.00 18.99 7.39
CA VAL A 890 -28.70 19.51 6.16
C VAL A 890 -29.29 18.34 5.29
N GLU A 891 -30.45 18.55 4.63
CA GLU A 891 -31.30 17.58 3.87
C GLU A 891 -31.17 17.62 2.31
N GLU A 892 -31.52 16.52 1.59
CA GLU A 892 -31.46 16.27 0.10
C GLU A 892 -32.87 16.08 -0.59
N PRO A 893 -33.03 16.22 -1.94
CA PRO A 893 -34.31 16.02 -2.66
C PRO A 893 -34.51 14.65 -3.39
N GLU A 894 -35.77 14.19 -3.53
CA GLU A 894 -36.23 12.84 -3.96
C GLU A 894 -36.53 12.63 -5.49
N GLY A 895 -36.20 11.45 -6.08
CA GLY A 895 -36.86 10.84 -7.28
C GLY A 895 -35.98 10.04 -8.29
N SER A 896 -36.42 8.83 -8.73
CA SER A 896 -35.71 7.93 -9.68
C SER A 896 -36.17 8.05 -11.15
N VAL A 897 -35.23 8.22 -12.10
CA VAL A 897 -35.53 8.34 -13.55
C VAL A 897 -34.75 7.26 -14.31
N ARG A 898 -35.43 6.53 -15.22
CA ARG A 898 -34.87 5.47 -16.08
C ARG A 898 -33.75 5.99 -16.99
N SER A 899 -32.74 5.17 -17.30
CA SER A 899 -31.65 5.51 -18.23
C SER A 899 -32.11 5.66 -19.68
N ASP A 900 -31.21 6.18 -20.52
CA ASP A 900 -31.35 6.31 -21.98
C ASP A 900 -31.03 5.02 -22.76
N VAL A 901 -30.95 3.86 -22.09
CA VAL A 901 -30.71 2.56 -22.76
C VAL A 901 -31.81 2.30 -23.79
N SER A 902 -31.41 1.95 -25.01
CA SER A 902 -32.34 1.74 -26.10
C SER A 902 -33.24 0.54 -25.84
N THR A 903 -34.55 0.70 -26.01
CA THR A 903 -35.52 -0.40 -25.91
C THR A 903 -35.88 -0.98 -27.28
N THR A 904 -35.14 -0.65 -28.35
CA THR A 904 -35.49 -1.00 -29.73
C THR A 904 -34.67 -2.16 -30.32
N ASN A 905 -33.74 -2.74 -29.57
CA ASN A 905 -32.92 -3.89 -30.00
C ASN A 905 -33.80 -5.15 -30.16
N PRO A 906 -33.57 -6.03 -31.15
CA PRO A 906 -34.35 -7.27 -31.24
C PRO A 906 -34.09 -8.17 -30.01
N VAL A 907 -35.18 -8.66 -29.41
CA VAL A 907 -35.16 -9.67 -28.34
C VAL A 907 -34.96 -11.05 -28.99
N PRO A 908 -33.94 -11.83 -28.58
CA PRO A 908 -33.71 -13.17 -29.12
C PRO A 908 -34.74 -14.18 -28.60
N ASP A 909 -35.03 -15.20 -29.41
CA ASP A 909 -35.79 -16.38 -28.96
C ASP A 909 -34.82 -17.42 -28.38
N PRO A 910 -34.92 -17.79 -27.09
CA PRO A 910 -34.04 -18.79 -26.51
C PRO A 910 -34.41 -20.19 -27.02
N PRO A 911 -33.44 -21.12 -27.13
CA PRO A 911 -33.70 -22.47 -27.63
C PRO A 911 -34.58 -23.32 -26.70
N PHE A 912 -34.77 -22.90 -25.45
CA PHE A 912 -35.65 -23.50 -24.46
C PHE A 912 -35.94 -22.51 -23.34
N TRP A 913 -37.01 -22.75 -22.57
CA TRP A 913 -37.29 -22.06 -21.32
C TRP A 913 -36.97 -22.95 -20.12
N GLY A 914 -36.60 -22.34 -19.00
CA GLY A 914 -36.16 -23.06 -17.80
C GLY A 914 -34.69 -23.44 -17.86
N THR A 915 -34.30 -24.53 -17.21
CA THR A 915 -32.88 -24.84 -16.92
C THR A 915 -32.40 -26.11 -17.61
N ARG A 916 -31.11 -26.16 -17.94
CA ARG A 916 -30.38 -27.37 -18.36
C ARG A 916 -29.12 -27.56 -17.54
N VAL A 917 -28.72 -28.81 -17.39
CA VAL A 917 -27.49 -29.22 -16.70
C VAL A 917 -26.59 -29.92 -17.70
N ILE A 918 -25.36 -29.45 -17.84
CA ILE A 918 -24.30 -30.09 -18.61
C ILE A 918 -23.19 -30.50 -17.65
N LYS A 919 -22.73 -31.75 -17.75
CA LYS A 919 -21.65 -32.31 -16.92
C LYS A 919 -20.60 -32.95 -17.82
N GLY A 920 -19.38 -33.08 -17.30
CA GLY A 920 -18.30 -33.76 -18.01
C GLY A 920 -17.79 -32.95 -19.20
N ILE A 921 -17.75 -31.63 -19.04
CA ILE A 921 -17.23 -30.74 -20.08
C ILE A 921 -15.71 -31.00 -20.18
N PRO A 922 -15.19 -31.40 -21.35
CA PRO A 922 -13.77 -31.72 -21.49
C PRO A 922 -12.91 -30.51 -21.15
N LEU A 923 -11.87 -30.70 -20.31
CA LEU A 923 -10.91 -29.65 -19.92
C LEU A 923 -10.42 -28.84 -21.12
N LYS A 924 -10.11 -29.52 -22.23
CA LYS A 924 -9.63 -28.88 -23.45
C LYS A 924 -10.57 -27.80 -24.01
N GLU A 925 -11.88 -27.90 -23.80
CA GLU A 925 -12.85 -26.94 -24.35
C GLU A 925 -12.81 -25.59 -23.63
N TYR A 926 -12.60 -25.56 -22.32
CA TYR A 926 -12.56 -24.32 -21.53
C TYR A 926 -11.14 -23.90 -21.11
N ALA A 927 -10.16 -24.80 -21.12
CA ALA A 927 -8.76 -24.43 -20.87
C ALA A 927 -8.21 -23.47 -21.94
N SER A 928 -8.74 -23.47 -23.16
CA SER A 928 -8.40 -22.48 -24.19
C SER A 928 -8.97 -21.08 -23.93
N TRP A 929 -9.85 -20.95 -22.94
CA TRP A 929 -10.45 -19.70 -22.48
C TRP A 929 -9.81 -19.20 -21.18
N LEU A 930 -8.71 -19.83 -20.75
CA LEU A 930 -7.96 -19.44 -19.58
C LEU A 930 -7.23 -18.13 -19.85
N ASP A 931 -7.45 -17.13 -18.98
CA ASP A 931 -6.67 -15.90 -18.99
C ASP A 931 -5.28 -16.17 -18.41
N GLU A 932 -4.33 -16.48 -19.29
CA GLU A 932 -2.93 -16.71 -18.93
C GLU A 932 -2.29 -15.48 -18.26
N GLY A 933 -2.77 -14.26 -18.56
CA GLY A 933 -2.30 -13.03 -17.90
C GLY A 933 -2.72 -12.98 -16.43
N ALA A 934 -4.01 -13.22 -16.16
CA ALA A 934 -4.56 -13.27 -14.81
C ALA A 934 -3.96 -14.43 -13.99
N LEU A 935 -3.77 -15.59 -14.61
CA LEU A 935 -3.13 -16.73 -13.96
C LEU A 935 -1.65 -16.47 -13.65
N PHE A 936 -0.84 -16.12 -14.66
CA PHE A 936 0.60 -16.03 -14.49
C PHE A 936 1.01 -14.81 -13.66
N LYS A 937 0.48 -13.60 -13.92
CA LYS A 937 0.85 -12.39 -13.16
C LYS A 937 0.13 -12.30 -11.81
N GLY A 938 -1.16 -12.62 -11.80
CA GLY A 938 -2.04 -12.42 -10.65
C GLY A 938 -1.94 -13.54 -9.63
N GLN A 939 -2.24 -14.77 -10.05
CA GLN A 939 -2.33 -15.92 -9.15
C GLN A 939 -0.97 -16.57 -8.87
N TRP A 940 -0.11 -16.72 -9.89
CA TRP A 940 1.17 -17.42 -9.77
C TRP A 940 2.37 -16.47 -9.61
N GLY A 941 2.18 -15.17 -9.79
CA GLY A 941 3.19 -14.16 -9.52
C GLY A 941 4.42 -14.16 -10.46
N LEU A 942 4.31 -14.73 -11.68
CA LEU A 942 5.33 -14.63 -12.72
C LEU A 942 5.52 -13.17 -13.14
N LYS A 943 6.74 -12.66 -12.99
CA LYS A 943 7.14 -11.29 -13.35
C LYS A 943 8.45 -11.34 -14.13
N GLN A 944 8.56 -10.53 -15.17
CA GLN A 944 9.78 -10.39 -15.95
C GLN A 944 10.92 -9.83 -15.10
N ALA A 945 12.12 -10.37 -15.32
CA ALA A 945 13.34 -9.81 -14.75
C ALA A 945 13.61 -8.42 -15.33
N ARG A 946 13.83 -7.43 -14.47
CA ARG A 946 13.89 -6.00 -14.83
C ARG A 946 15.15 -5.56 -15.59
N THR A 947 16.08 -6.46 -15.87
CA THR A 947 17.33 -6.20 -16.61
C THR A 947 17.36 -7.04 -17.88
N GLY A 948 17.61 -6.40 -19.04
CA GLY A 948 17.46 -6.96 -20.39
C GLY A 948 18.33 -8.18 -20.78
N ASP A 949 18.96 -8.83 -19.82
CA ASP A 949 19.69 -10.11 -19.99
C ASP A 949 18.90 -11.32 -19.47
N GLY A 950 17.73 -11.10 -18.83
CA GLY A 950 16.81 -12.16 -18.42
C GLY A 950 15.76 -12.46 -19.48
N PRO A 951 15.16 -13.67 -19.45
CA PRO A 951 14.07 -14.00 -20.37
C PRO A 951 12.96 -12.94 -20.26
N THR A 952 12.50 -12.45 -21.41
CA THR A 952 11.35 -11.57 -21.55
C THR A 952 10.11 -12.14 -20.85
N TYR A 953 9.10 -11.31 -20.56
CA TYR A 953 7.85 -11.83 -20.00
C TYR A 953 7.28 -12.93 -20.90
N GLU A 954 7.32 -12.73 -22.23
CA GLU A 954 6.95 -13.78 -23.17
C GLU A 954 7.86 -15.02 -23.05
N GLU A 955 9.18 -14.88 -22.94
CA GLU A 955 10.07 -16.03 -22.76
C GLU A 955 9.87 -16.75 -21.43
N LEU A 956 9.59 -16.07 -20.32
CA LEU A 956 9.24 -16.70 -19.03
C LEU A 956 7.90 -17.41 -19.10
N VAL A 957 6.91 -16.82 -19.77
CA VAL A 957 5.65 -17.48 -20.05
C VAL A 957 5.89 -18.73 -20.89
N GLU A 958 6.75 -18.69 -21.91
CA GLU A 958 7.05 -19.87 -22.73
C GLU A 958 7.94 -20.91 -22.03
N THR A 959 8.88 -20.51 -21.18
CA THR A 959 9.90 -21.40 -20.59
C THR A 959 9.56 -21.92 -19.21
N GLU A 960 8.74 -21.21 -18.44
CA GLU A 960 8.34 -21.59 -17.07
C GLU A 960 6.81 -21.66 -16.92
N GLY A 961 6.09 -20.62 -17.35
CA GLY A 961 4.63 -20.50 -17.19
C GLY A 961 3.84 -21.59 -17.89
N ARG A 962 3.93 -21.69 -19.23
CA ARG A 962 3.23 -22.69 -20.06
C ARG A 962 3.68 -24.11 -19.77
N PRO A 963 4.97 -24.42 -19.52
CA PRO A 963 5.39 -25.76 -19.10
C PRO A 963 4.79 -26.18 -17.75
N HIS A 964 4.76 -25.29 -16.76
CA HIS A 964 4.13 -25.58 -15.45
C HIS A 964 2.61 -25.69 -15.57
N LEU A 965 1.96 -24.81 -16.34
CA LEU A 965 0.55 -24.90 -16.67
C LEU A 965 0.23 -26.23 -17.35
N ARG A 966 1.02 -26.65 -18.33
CA ARG A 966 0.84 -27.95 -18.99
C ARG A 966 0.99 -29.09 -17.98
N GLY A 967 2.00 -29.03 -17.10
CA GLY A 967 2.20 -30.01 -16.04
C GLY A 967 0.99 -30.12 -15.10
N TRP A 968 0.44 -28.98 -14.66
CA TRP A 968 -0.74 -28.95 -13.82
C TRP A 968 -2.01 -29.40 -14.56
N LEU A 969 -2.23 -28.98 -15.82
CA LEU A 969 -3.36 -29.44 -16.63
C LEU A 969 -3.29 -30.96 -16.89
N ASP A 970 -2.10 -31.48 -17.18
CA ASP A 970 -1.87 -32.92 -17.34
C ASP A 970 -2.12 -33.66 -16.01
N HIS A 971 -1.71 -33.08 -14.87
CA HIS A 971 -1.96 -33.64 -13.54
C HIS A 971 -3.46 -33.66 -13.21
N LEU A 972 -4.17 -32.55 -13.44
CA LEU A 972 -5.61 -32.41 -13.25
C LEU A 972 -6.39 -33.41 -14.11
N GLN A 973 -5.97 -33.59 -15.37
CA GLN A 973 -6.57 -34.53 -16.30
C GLN A 973 -6.25 -35.99 -15.94
N SER A 974 -5.00 -36.32 -15.59
CA SER A 974 -4.56 -37.69 -15.30
C SER A 974 -5.14 -38.22 -14.00
N ASN A 975 -5.32 -37.35 -13.00
CA ASN A 975 -5.89 -37.71 -11.70
C ASN A 975 -7.40 -37.47 -11.61
N ASN A 976 -8.01 -36.98 -12.68
CA ASN A 976 -9.44 -36.70 -12.78
C ASN A 976 -9.96 -35.83 -11.60
N LEU A 977 -9.26 -34.73 -11.37
CA LEU A 977 -9.50 -33.79 -10.26
C LEU A 977 -10.53 -32.70 -10.58
N LEU A 978 -10.83 -32.50 -11.86
CA LEU A 978 -11.82 -31.52 -12.32
C LEU A 978 -13.14 -32.21 -12.69
N GLU A 979 -14.23 -31.71 -12.14
CA GLU A 979 -15.59 -32.15 -12.42
C GLU A 979 -16.40 -31.02 -13.04
N ALA A 980 -15.91 -30.51 -14.17
CA ALA A 980 -16.52 -29.37 -14.85
C ALA A 980 -18.00 -29.61 -15.19
N ALA A 981 -18.85 -28.75 -14.64
CA ALA A 981 -20.29 -28.80 -14.82
C ALA A 981 -20.90 -27.40 -14.82
N VAL A 982 -21.98 -27.25 -15.57
CA VAL A 982 -22.73 -26.01 -15.69
C VAL A 982 -24.22 -26.27 -15.56
N VAL A 983 -24.89 -25.43 -14.79
CA VAL A 983 -26.34 -25.30 -14.83
C VAL A 983 -26.69 -23.90 -15.30
N TYR A 984 -27.52 -23.81 -16.33
CA TYR A 984 -27.90 -22.53 -16.92
C TYR A 984 -29.33 -22.59 -17.43
N GLY A 985 -29.95 -21.42 -17.62
CA GLY A 985 -31.32 -21.35 -18.09
C GLY A 985 -31.72 -19.99 -18.61
N TYR A 986 -32.85 -19.98 -19.33
CA TYR A 986 -33.46 -18.77 -19.88
C TYR A 986 -34.83 -18.55 -19.24
N PHE A 987 -35.10 -17.30 -18.87
CA PHE A 987 -36.33 -16.92 -18.18
C PHE A 987 -36.94 -15.67 -18.83
N PRO A 988 -38.27 -15.65 -19.04
CA PRO A 988 -38.94 -14.45 -19.54
C PRO A 988 -38.91 -13.38 -18.45
N CYS A 989 -38.66 -12.13 -18.81
CA CYS A 989 -38.56 -11.03 -17.85
C CYS A 989 -39.09 -9.71 -18.41
N VAL A 990 -39.40 -8.78 -17.51
CA VAL A 990 -39.73 -7.38 -17.81
C VAL A 990 -39.09 -6.48 -16.76
N SER A 991 -38.82 -5.22 -17.11
CA SER A 991 -38.29 -4.23 -16.17
C SER A 991 -39.34 -3.25 -15.68
N LYS A 992 -39.22 -2.83 -14.42
CA LYS A 992 -40.10 -1.84 -13.78
C LYS A 992 -39.30 -0.97 -12.81
N GLY A 993 -38.96 0.24 -13.24
CA GLY A 993 -38.07 1.10 -12.45
C GLY A 993 -36.68 0.47 -12.31
N GLU A 994 -36.27 0.16 -11.09
CA GLU A 994 -34.99 -0.49 -10.76
C GLU A 994 -35.10 -2.02 -10.66
N ASP A 995 -36.31 -2.54 -10.87
CA ASP A 995 -36.60 -3.96 -10.73
C ASP A 995 -36.53 -4.68 -12.08
N LEU A 996 -35.88 -5.84 -12.09
CA LEU A 996 -36.00 -6.85 -13.12
C LEU A 996 -36.90 -7.99 -12.61
N ILE A 997 -38.07 -8.13 -13.22
CA ILE A 997 -39.10 -9.09 -12.81
C ILE A 997 -39.05 -10.28 -13.76
N LEU A 998 -38.72 -11.46 -13.25
CA LEU A 998 -38.80 -12.72 -13.99
C LEU A 998 -40.23 -13.27 -13.91
N LEU A 999 -40.71 -13.87 -14.99
CA LEU A 999 -42.10 -14.28 -15.16
C LEU A 999 -42.23 -15.81 -15.24
N HIS A 1000 -43.40 -16.31 -14.86
CA HIS A 1000 -43.87 -17.64 -15.22
C HIS A 1000 -44.39 -17.68 -16.67
N GLU A 1001 -44.63 -18.88 -17.22
CA GLU A 1001 -45.19 -19.05 -18.57
C GLU A 1001 -46.54 -18.34 -18.73
N ASP A 1002 -47.37 -18.35 -17.66
CA ASP A 1002 -48.67 -17.67 -17.61
C ASP A 1002 -48.58 -16.14 -17.49
N GLY A 1003 -47.37 -15.59 -17.31
CA GLY A 1003 -47.12 -14.15 -17.18
C GLY A 1003 -47.19 -13.59 -15.77
N SER A 1004 -47.39 -14.42 -14.74
CA SER A 1004 -47.29 -13.99 -13.34
C SER A 1004 -45.83 -13.77 -12.91
N GLU A 1005 -45.60 -12.90 -11.93
CA GLU A 1005 -44.27 -12.64 -11.35
C GLU A 1005 -43.76 -13.89 -10.62
N ARG A 1006 -42.56 -14.34 -11.00
CA ARG A 1006 -41.86 -15.48 -10.41
C ARG A 1006 -40.84 -15.06 -9.36
N THR A 1007 -40.00 -14.08 -9.69
CA THR A 1007 -39.03 -13.49 -8.77
C THR A 1007 -38.60 -12.11 -9.27
N ARG A 1008 -37.92 -11.35 -8.42
CA ARG A 1008 -37.51 -9.97 -8.68
C ARG A 1008 -36.09 -9.71 -8.20
N PHE A 1009 -35.29 -9.12 -9.07
CA PHE A 1009 -34.00 -8.54 -8.72
C PHE A 1009 -34.14 -7.01 -8.68
N THR A 1010 -33.56 -6.37 -7.68
CA THR A 1010 -33.57 -4.92 -7.54
C THR A 1010 -32.15 -4.42 -7.67
N PHE A 1011 -31.89 -3.61 -8.67
CA PHE A 1011 -30.52 -3.18 -8.97
C PHE A 1011 -30.34 -1.70 -8.67
N PRO A 1012 -29.24 -1.31 -8.00
CA PRO A 1012 -28.96 0.09 -7.76
C PRO A 1012 -28.82 0.83 -9.09
N ARG A 1013 -29.38 2.03 -9.10
CA ARG A 1013 -29.26 2.94 -10.22
C ARG A 1013 -28.08 3.87 -10.00
N GLN A 1014 -27.28 4.07 -11.04
CA GLN A 1014 -26.24 5.09 -11.03
C GLN A 1014 -26.82 6.45 -10.60
N ARG A 1015 -26.25 7.03 -9.55
CA ARG A 1015 -26.66 8.34 -9.02
C ARG A 1015 -26.32 9.50 -9.97
N ARG A 1016 -25.32 9.30 -10.82
CA ARG A 1016 -24.80 10.27 -11.82
C ARG A 1016 -24.63 9.57 -13.20
N GLY A 1017 -24.43 10.34 -14.27
CA GLY A 1017 -24.23 9.78 -15.63
C GLY A 1017 -25.53 9.29 -16.29
N ARG A 1018 -25.44 8.21 -17.09
CA ARG A 1018 -26.58 7.65 -17.84
C ARG A 1018 -27.68 7.06 -16.95
N ARG A 1019 -27.50 7.06 -15.63
CA ARG A 1019 -28.41 6.47 -14.64
C ARG A 1019 -28.65 4.99 -14.92
N LEU A 1020 -27.61 4.28 -15.39
CA LEU A 1020 -27.72 2.87 -15.75
C LEU A 1020 -28.13 2.05 -14.53
N CYS A 1021 -29.04 1.12 -14.78
CA CYS A 1021 -29.51 0.10 -13.87
C CYS A 1021 -29.61 -1.17 -14.71
N LEU A 1022 -29.25 -2.34 -14.16
CA LEU A 1022 -29.26 -3.59 -14.94
C LEU A 1022 -30.65 -3.92 -15.48
N ALA A 1023 -31.71 -3.52 -14.77
CA ALA A 1023 -33.09 -3.67 -15.24
C ALA A 1023 -33.36 -2.93 -16.56
N ASP A 1024 -32.66 -1.83 -16.83
CA ASP A 1024 -32.95 -0.99 -18.00
C ASP A 1024 -32.58 -1.64 -19.33
N PHE A 1025 -31.69 -2.64 -19.31
CA PHE A 1025 -31.30 -3.43 -20.49
C PHE A 1025 -32.39 -4.42 -20.97
N PHE A 1026 -33.50 -4.50 -20.25
CA PHE A 1026 -34.63 -5.37 -20.56
C PHE A 1026 -35.90 -4.57 -20.85
N ARG A 1027 -36.82 -5.14 -21.65
CA ARG A 1027 -38.10 -4.51 -22.00
C ARG A 1027 -38.88 -4.00 -20.79
N PRO A 1028 -39.32 -2.73 -20.77
CA PRO A 1028 -40.19 -2.23 -19.70
C PRO A 1028 -41.55 -2.91 -19.74
N GLU A 1029 -42.14 -3.19 -18.58
CA GLU A 1029 -43.50 -3.76 -18.46
C GLU A 1029 -44.54 -3.00 -19.30
N GLU A 1030 -44.39 -1.67 -19.40
CA GLU A 1030 -45.26 -0.77 -20.14
C GLU A 1030 -45.20 -0.96 -21.68
N SER A 1031 -44.13 -1.56 -22.23
CA SER A 1031 -44.06 -1.81 -23.68
C SER A 1031 -44.95 -2.99 -24.13
N GLY A 1032 -45.41 -3.83 -23.20
CA GLY A 1032 -46.20 -5.03 -23.50
C GLY A 1032 -45.41 -6.16 -24.16
N GLU A 1033 -44.08 -6.03 -24.29
CA GLU A 1033 -43.16 -7.05 -24.83
C GLU A 1033 -42.39 -7.70 -23.69
N ARG A 1034 -42.16 -9.03 -23.77
CA ARG A 1034 -41.31 -9.76 -22.81
C ARG A 1034 -39.87 -9.83 -23.34
N ASP A 1035 -38.91 -9.73 -22.42
CA ASP A 1035 -37.48 -9.90 -22.70
C ASP A 1035 -36.96 -11.24 -22.13
N VAL A 1036 -35.68 -11.55 -22.35
CA VAL A 1036 -35.03 -12.80 -21.96
C VAL A 1036 -33.81 -12.52 -21.11
N ILE A 1037 -33.73 -13.11 -19.92
CA ILE A 1037 -32.51 -13.16 -19.12
C ILE A 1037 -31.95 -14.58 -19.11
N GLY A 1038 -30.63 -14.70 -19.32
CA GLY A 1038 -29.90 -15.93 -19.06
C GLY A 1038 -29.36 -15.92 -17.64
N LEU A 1039 -29.38 -17.07 -16.96
CA LEU A 1039 -28.73 -17.27 -15.67
C LEU A 1039 -27.80 -18.47 -15.78
N GLN A 1040 -26.62 -18.42 -15.16
CA GLN A 1040 -25.70 -19.56 -15.10
C GLN A 1040 -25.00 -19.70 -13.75
N ILE A 1041 -24.72 -20.93 -13.35
CA ILE A 1041 -23.76 -21.30 -12.31
C ILE A 1041 -22.85 -22.38 -12.89
N VAL A 1042 -21.54 -22.20 -12.75
CA VAL A 1042 -20.53 -23.15 -13.19
C VAL A 1042 -19.67 -23.61 -12.01
N THR A 1043 -19.08 -24.79 -12.12
CA THR A 1043 -18.11 -25.31 -11.16
C THR A 1043 -17.07 -26.18 -11.85
N VAL A 1044 -15.87 -26.24 -11.28
CA VAL A 1044 -14.86 -27.25 -11.64
C VAL A 1044 -14.81 -28.42 -10.65
N GLY A 1045 -15.78 -28.50 -9.72
CA GLY A 1045 -15.98 -29.66 -8.84
C GLY A 1045 -15.33 -29.53 -7.46
N SER A 1046 -15.76 -30.37 -6.51
CA SER A 1046 -15.30 -30.31 -5.10
C SER A 1046 -13.98 -31.04 -4.87
N ARG A 1047 -13.60 -31.98 -5.76
CA ARG A 1047 -12.37 -32.78 -5.61
C ARG A 1047 -11.10 -31.94 -5.63
N ILE A 1048 -11.13 -30.76 -6.25
CA ILE A 1048 -9.99 -29.83 -6.21
C ILE A 1048 -9.85 -29.13 -4.86
N GLY A 1049 -10.97 -28.87 -4.18
CA GLY A 1049 -10.99 -28.41 -2.79
C GLY A 1049 -10.37 -29.44 -1.85
N GLU A 1050 -10.67 -30.73 -2.05
CA GLU A 1050 -10.03 -31.83 -1.32
C GLU A 1050 -8.52 -31.89 -1.60
N ALA A 1051 -8.11 -31.84 -2.88
CA ALA A 1051 -6.70 -31.88 -3.26
C ALA A 1051 -5.89 -30.67 -2.74
N THR A 1052 -6.49 -29.47 -2.75
CA THR A 1052 -5.85 -28.27 -2.18
C THR A 1052 -5.79 -28.36 -0.65
N ALA A 1053 -6.83 -28.88 0.01
CA ALA A 1053 -6.81 -29.15 1.45
C ALA A 1053 -5.75 -30.21 1.83
N GLU A 1054 -5.57 -31.25 1.01
CA GLU A 1054 -4.50 -32.24 1.19
C GLU A 1054 -3.11 -31.61 1.05
N LEU A 1055 -2.88 -30.75 0.05
CA LEU A 1055 -1.62 -30.02 -0.12
C LEU A 1055 -1.35 -29.06 1.04
N PHE A 1056 -2.39 -28.39 1.54
CA PHE A 1056 -2.32 -27.51 2.71
C PHE A 1056 -2.00 -28.31 3.99
N ALA A 1057 -2.69 -29.42 4.22
CA ALA A 1057 -2.43 -30.34 5.32
C ALA A 1057 -1.02 -30.97 5.25
N ALA A 1058 -0.51 -31.19 4.03
CA ALA A 1058 0.85 -31.68 3.78
C ALA A 1058 1.93 -30.58 3.87
N ASN A 1059 1.57 -29.32 4.14
CA ASN A 1059 2.47 -28.16 4.16
C ASN A 1059 3.16 -27.88 2.80
N SER A 1060 2.59 -28.32 1.67
CA SER A 1060 3.09 -27.96 0.33
C SER A 1060 2.45 -26.63 -0.13
N TYR A 1061 2.81 -25.54 0.56
CA TYR A 1061 2.13 -24.25 0.41
C TYR A 1061 2.27 -23.64 -0.99
N ARG A 1062 3.39 -23.87 -1.68
CA ARG A 1062 3.58 -23.40 -3.05
C ARG A 1062 2.63 -24.11 -4.01
N ASP A 1063 2.60 -25.44 -3.97
CA ASP A 1063 1.75 -26.25 -4.84
C ASP A 1063 0.26 -26.01 -4.53
N TYR A 1064 -0.07 -25.79 -3.25
CA TYR A 1064 -1.41 -25.36 -2.83
C TYR A 1064 -1.82 -24.05 -3.50
N LEU A 1065 -0.98 -23.01 -3.43
CA LEU A 1065 -1.28 -21.71 -4.03
C LEU A 1065 -1.39 -21.79 -5.56
N GLU A 1066 -0.50 -22.54 -6.21
CA GLU A 1066 -0.52 -22.73 -7.67
C GLU A 1066 -1.80 -23.49 -8.12
N LEU A 1067 -2.15 -24.59 -7.45
CA LEU A 1067 -3.33 -25.39 -7.76
C LEU A 1067 -4.64 -24.65 -7.46
N HIS A 1068 -4.71 -23.96 -6.32
CA HIS A 1068 -5.88 -23.16 -5.94
C HIS A 1068 -6.08 -22.02 -6.95
N GLY A 1069 -5.03 -21.24 -7.24
CA GLY A 1069 -5.07 -20.17 -8.23
C GLY A 1069 -5.50 -20.64 -9.63
N LEU A 1070 -4.98 -21.78 -10.09
CA LEU A 1070 -5.38 -22.38 -11.37
C LEU A 1070 -6.84 -22.84 -11.37
N SER A 1071 -7.31 -23.44 -10.27
CA SER A 1071 -8.69 -23.93 -10.16
C SER A 1071 -9.72 -22.80 -10.24
N VAL A 1072 -9.45 -21.65 -9.63
CA VAL A 1072 -10.30 -20.45 -9.68
C VAL A 1072 -10.33 -19.89 -11.10
N GLN A 1073 -9.18 -19.78 -11.76
CA GLN A 1073 -9.11 -19.29 -13.14
C GLN A 1073 -9.78 -20.24 -14.14
N LEU A 1074 -9.71 -21.56 -13.92
CA LEU A 1074 -10.43 -22.54 -14.73
C LEU A 1074 -11.96 -22.46 -14.54
N ALA A 1075 -12.45 -22.10 -13.34
CA ALA A 1075 -13.87 -21.85 -13.12
C ALA A 1075 -14.37 -20.61 -13.89
N GLU A 1076 -13.59 -19.52 -13.90
CA GLU A 1076 -13.89 -18.33 -14.70
C GLU A 1076 -13.81 -18.60 -16.21
N ALA A 1077 -12.81 -19.36 -16.65
CA ALA A 1077 -12.69 -19.79 -18.06
C ALA A 1077 -13.89 -20.64 -18.50
N LEU A 1078 -14.37 -21.53 -17.63
CA LEU A 1078 -15.59 -22.31 -17.87
C LEU A 1078 -16.83 -21.40 -17.95
N ALA A 1079 -16.93 -20.39 -17.10
CA ALA A 1079 -18.03 -19.43 -17.11
C ALA A 1079 -18.08 -18.62 -18.41
N GLU A 1080 -16.92 -18.18 -18.92
CA GLU A 1080 -16.84 -17.41 -20.16
C GLU A 1080 -17.05 -18.29 -21.40
N TYR A 1081 -16.48 -19.49 -21.42
CA TYR A 1081 -16.78 -20.50 -22.45
C TYR A 1081 -18.29 -20.77 -22.54
N TRP A 1082 -18.95 -20.91 -21.39
CA TRP A 1082 -20.38 -21.16 -21.35
C TRP A 1082 -21.20 -19.94 -21.76
N HIS A 1083 -20.76 -18.74 -21.40
CA HIS A 1083 -21.37 -17.50 -21.85
C HIS A 1083 -21.32 -17.36 -23.38
N ALA A 1084 -20.20 -17.72 -24.02
CA ALA A 1084 -20.12 -17.76 -25.48
C ALA A 1084 -21.13 -18.76 -26.09
N ARG A 1085 -21.33 -19.93 -25.45
CA ARG A 1085 -22.38 -20.87 -25.87
C ARG A 1085 -23.79 -20.31 -25.71
N VAL A 1086 -24.05 -19.56 -24.65
CA VAL A 1086 -25.33 -18.86 -24.45
C VAL A 1086 -25.56 -17.83 -25.56
N ARG A 1087 -24.54 -17.03 -25.92
CA ARG A 1087 -24.63 -16.10 -27.05
C ARG A 1087 -24.88 -16.84 -28.37
N ALA A 1088 -24.21 -17.96 -28.60
CA ALA A 1088 -24.42 -18.80 -29.78
C ALA A 1088 -25.86 -19.35 -29.86
N GLU A 1089 -26.39 -19.82 -28.73
CA GLU A 1089 -27.77 -20.29 -28.61
C GLU A 1089 -28.80 -19.20 -28.87
N LEU A 1090 -28.52 -17.96 -28.49
CA LEU A 1090 -29.35 -16.78 -28.76
C LEU A 1090 -29.14 -16.20 -30.17
N GLY A 1091 -28.29 -16.81 -31.00
CA GLY A 1091 -28.07 -16.43 -32.40
C GLY A 1091 -26.97 -15.39 -32.63
N PHE A 1092 -26.14 -15.08 -31.63
CA PHE A 1092 -25.11 -14.03 -31.69
C PHE A 1092 -23.67 -14.54 -31.86
N ALA A 1093 -23.47 -15.83 -32.11
CA ALA A 1093 -22.12 -16.39 -32.38
C ALA A 1093 -21.40 -15.71 -33.55
N GLY A 1094 -22.13 -15.12 -34.51
CA GLY A 1094 -21.53 -14.38 -35.62
C GLY A 1094 -20.97 -13.01 -35.24
N GLU A 1095 -21.28 -12.52 -34.03
CA GLU A 1095 -20.79 -11.25 -33.46
C GLU A 1095 -19.62 -11.48 -32.48
N ASP A 1096 -19.30 -12.74 -32.18
CA ASP A 1096 -18.17 -13.10 -31.33
C ASP A 1096 -16.84 -12.87 -32.07
N PRO A 1097 -15.83 -12.29 -31.41
CA PRO A 1097 -14.51 -12.13 -32.01
C PRO A 1097 -13.83 -13.49 -32.25
N ALA A 1098 -12.96 -13.53 -33.26
CA ALA A 1098 -12.17 -14.73 -33.57
C ALA A 1098 -11.00 -14.94 -32.59
N ASP A 1099 -10.56 -13.86 -31.92
CA ASP A 1099 -9.49 -13.86 -30.93
C ASP A 1099 -10.07 -13.91 -29.50
N VAL A 1100 -9.45 -14.72 -28.63
CA VAL A 1100 -9.86 -14.86 -27.23
C VAL A 1100 -9.49 -13.61 -26.42
N GLU A 1101 -8.45 -12.86 -26.80
CA GLU A 1101 -8.12 -11.58 -26.14
C GLU A 1101 -9.24 -10.56 -26.31
N ASP A 1102 -9.87 -10.53 -27.49
CA ASP A 1102 -11.03 -9.69 -27.76
C ASP A 1102 -12.29 -10.16 -27.01
N MET A 1103 -12.38 -11.45 -26.66
CA MET A 1103 -13.40 -11.95 -25.73
C MET A 1103 -13.19 -11.35 -24.34
N PHE A 1104 -11.96 -11.32 -23.82
CA PHE A 1104 -11.66 -10.71 -22.52
C PHE A 1104 -11.89 -9.20 -22.51
N ALA A 1105 -11.69 -8.52 -23.64
CA ALA A 1105 -12.03 -7.10 -23.81
C ALA A 1105 -13.54 -6.83 -24.01
N LEU A 1106 -14.41 -7.84 -23.85
CA LEU A 1106 -15.87 -7.76 -24.00
C LEU A 1106 -16.30 -7.22 -25.37
N LYS A 1107 -15.55 -7.52 -26.45
CA LYS A 1107 -15.88 -7.08 -27.82
C LYS A 1107 -16.95 -7.94 -28.50
N TYR A 1108 -17.87 -8.46 -27.71
CA TYR A 1108 -19.06 -9.19 -28.14
C TYR A 1108 -20.33 -8.47 -27.67
N ARG A 1109 -21.48 -8.92 -28.16
CA ARG A 1109 -22.79 -8.45 -27.74
C ARG A 1109 -23.16 -9.03 -26.37
N GLY A 1110 -23.68 -8.16 -25.50
CA GLY A 1110 -24.10 -8.53 -24.16
C GLY A 1110 -22.97 -8.49 -23.14
N ALA A 1111 -23.29 -8.87 -21.91
CA ALA A 1111 -22.34 -8.97 -20.80
C ALA A 1111 -22.82 -9.98 -19.76
N ARG A 1112 -21.85 -10.58 -19.07
CA ARG A 1112 -22.06 -11.45 -17.91
C ARG A 1112 -21.84 -10.61 -16.65
N PHE A 1113 -22.72 -10.66 -15.67
CA PHE A 1113 -22.55 -9.95 -14.39
C PHE A 1113 -22.65 -10.93 -13.23
N SER A 1114 -21.58 -11.03 -12.44
CA SER A 1114 -21.56 -11.77 -11.18
C SER A 1114 -22.01 -10.88 -10.02
N LEU A 1115 -22.69 -11.46 -9.04
CA LEU A 1115 -23.18 -10.73 -7.87
C LEU A 1115 -22.02 -10.29 -6.95
N GLY A 1116 -22.20 -9.17 -6.24
CA GLY A 1116 -21.18 -8.54 -5.39
C GLY A 1116 -20.36 -7.45 -6.08
N TYR A 1117 -20.60 -7.20 -7.37
CA TYR A 1117 -19.97 -6.14 -8.15
C TYR A 1117 -20.86 -4.89 -8.21
N GLY A 1118 -20.28 -3.74 -8.59
CA GLY A 1118 -20.92 -2.41 -8.48
C GLY A 1118 -22.30 -2.27 -9.13
N ALA A 1119 -22.64 -3.05 -10.15
CA ALA A 1119 -23.97 -3.04 -10.81
C ALA A 1119 -25.02 -3.94 -10.13
N CYS A 1120 -24.59 -4.91 -9.32
CA CYS A 1120 -25.43 -5.86 -8.58
C CYS A 1120 -24.75 -6.25 -7.24
N PRO A 1121 -24.65 -5.31 -6.28
CA PRO A 1121 -23.84 -5.47 -5.07
C PRO A 1121 -24.45 -6.43 -4.04
N ASP A 1122 -25.75 -6.73 -4.15
CA ASP A 1122 -26.49 -7.51 -3.17
C ASP A 1122 -26.25 -9.01 -3.39
N LEU A 1123 -25.42 -9.61 -2.53
CA LEU A 1123 -25.08 -11.03 -2.60
C LEU A 1123 -26.28 -11.95 -2.30
N GLU A 1124 -27.29 -11.47 -1.58
CA GLU A 1124 -28.51 -12.24 -1.24
C GLU A 1124 -29.30 -12.66 -2.48
N ASP A 1125 -29.19 -11.90 -3.59
CA ASP A 1125 -29.82 -12.22 -4.87
C ASP A 1125 -29.32 -13.56 -5.45
N ARG A 1126 -28.22 -14.10 -4.93
CA ARG A 1126 -27.70 -15.41 -5.32
C ARG A 1126 -28.64 -16.53 -4.89
N ALA A 1127 -29.40 -16.38 -3.81
CA ALA A 1127 -30.44 -17.33 -3.43
C ALA A 1127 -31.54 -17.44 -4.51
N LYS A 1128 -31.88 -16.33 -5.15
CA LYS A 1128 -32.86 -16.31 -6.25
C LYS A 1128 -32.32 -17.05 -7.46
N ILE A 1129 -31.03 -16.86 -7.80
CA ILE A 1129 -30.37 -17.61 -8.87
C ILE A 1129 -30.32 -19.11 -8.53
N ALA A 1130 -29.94 -19.48 -7.30
CA ALA A 1130 -29.88 -20.86 -6.85
C ALA A 1130 -31.25 -21.54 -6.86
N GLU A 1131 -32.32 -20.87 -6.41
CA GLU A 1131 -33.69 -21.40 -6.46
C GLU A 1131 -34.13 -21.66 -7.91
N LEU A 1132 -33.81 -20.75 -8.83
CA LEU A 1132 -34.16 -20.88 -10.24
C LEU A 1132 -33.36 -21.97 -10.94
N LEU A 1133 -32.05 -22.04 -10.68
CA LEU A 1133 -31.12 -22.93 -11.38
C LEU A 1133 -30.97 -24.29 -10.72
N GLN A 1134 -31.26 -24.45 -9.44
CA GLN A 1134 -31.06 -25.69 -8.66
C GLN A 1134 -29.64 -26.26 -8.87
N PRO A 1135 -28.60 -25.51 -8.43
CA PRO A 1135 -27.19 -25.83 -8.68
C PRO A 1135 -26.71 -27.09 -7.95
N GLU A 1136 -27.48 -27.62 -7.00
CA GLU A 1136 -27.18 -28.88 -6.30
C GLU A 1136 -27.12 -30.04 -7.30
N ARG A 1137 -27.81 -29.91 -8.44
CA ARG A 1137 -27.74 -30.87 -9.55
C ARG A 1137 -26.34 -31.01 -10.14
N ILE A 1138 -25.47 -30.02 -9.97
CA ILE A 1138 -24.05 -30.05 -10.36
C ILE A 1138 -23.09 -30.12 -9.16
N GLY A 1139 -23.60 -30.38 -7.96
CA GLY A 1139 -22.78 -30.48 -6.73
C GLY A 1139 -22.38 -29.13 -6.13
N VAL A 1140 -23.05 -28.05 -6.55
CA VAL A 1140 -22.85 -26.72 -5.97
C VAL A 1140 -23.99 -26.43 -4.99
N HIS A 1141 -23.63 -26.06 -3.77
CA HIS A 1141 -24.55 -25.69 -2.71
C HIS A 1141 -24.39 -24.22 -2.38
N LEU A 1142 -25.50 -23.53 -2.09
CA LEU A 1142 -25.46 -22.19 -1.56
C LEU A 1142 -25.41 -22.27 -0.03
N SER A 1143 -24.42 -21.65 0.60
CA SER A 1143 -24.38 -21.52 2.06
C SER A 1143 -25.46 -20.56 2.56
N GLU A 1144 -25.67 -20.51 3.88
CA GLU A 1144 -26.62 -19.59 4.50
C GLU A 1144 -26.21 -18.12 4.28
N GLU A 1145 -24.92 -17.85 4.08
CA GLU A 1145 -24.32 -16.53 3.76
C GLU A 1145 -24.21 -16.25 2.26
N PHE A 1146 -24.95 -17.00 1.44
CA PHE A 1146 -24.98 -16.84 -0.02
C PHE A 1146 -23.63 -17.10 -0.71
N GLN A 1147 -22.78 -17.97 -0.17
CA GLN A 1147 -21.55 -18.42 -0.85
C GLN A 1147 -21.77 -19.70 -1.65
N LEU A 1148 -21.09 -19.85 -2.80
CA LEU A 1148 -21.14 -21.09 -3.58
C LEU A 1148 -20.10 -22.07 -3.05
N HIS A 1149 -20.53 -23.28 -2.72
CA HIS A 1149 -19.65 -24.38 -2.31
C HIS A 1149 -19.73 -25.53 -3.32
N PRO A 1150 -18.60 -26.00 -3.88
CA PRO A 1150 -17.23 -25.58 -3.59
C PRO A 1150 -16.92 -24.16 -4.09
N GLU A 1151 -15.95 -23.50 -3.46
CA GLU A 1151 -15.54 -22.11 -3.75
C GLU A 1151 -15.04 -21.92 -5.20
N GLN A 1152 -14.61 -23.00 -5.87
CA GLN A 1152 -14.26 -23.03 -7.29
C GLN A 1152 -15.51 -23.05 -8.19
N SER A 1153 -16.46 -22.17 -7.89
CA SER A 1153 -17.73 -22.00 -8.58
C SER A 1153 -18.05 -20.52 -8.75
N THR A 1154 -18.71 -20.15 -9.84
CA THR A 1154 -19.08 -18.76 -10.13
C THR A 1154 -20.48 -18.71 -10.74
N ASP A 1155 -21.23 -17.67 -10.40
CA ASP A 1155 -22.59 -17.42 -10.87
C ASP A 1155 -22.65 -16.14 -11.71
N ALA A 1156 -23.64 -16.06 -12.60
CA ALA A 1156 -23.87 -14.82 -13.33
C ALA A 1156 -25.29 -14.65 -13.90
N LEU A 1157 -25.66 -13.36 -13.99
CA LEU A 1157 -26.70 -12.82 -14.85
C LEU A 1157 -26.12 -12.61 -16.26
N VAL A 1158 -26.74 -13.19 -17.28
CA VAL A 1158 -26.32 -13.07 -18.69
C VAL A 1158 -27.30 -12.16 -19.42
N ILE A 1159 -26.82 -10.99 -19.81
CA ILE A 1159 -27.60 -9.94 -20.47
C ILE A 1159 -27.24 -9.91 -21.95
N HIS A 1160 -28.21 -10.14 -22.84
CA HIS A 1160 -27.97 -10.17 -24.29
C HIS A 1160 -27.95 -8.78 -24.94
N HIS A 1161 -28.33 -7.73 -24.21
CA HIS A 1161 -28.52 -6.40 -24.77
C HIS A 1161 -27.21 -5.84 -25.37
N PRO A 1162 -27.20 -5.29 -26.60
CA PRO A 1162 -25.96 -4.85 -27.25
C PRO A 1162 -25.24 -3.69 -26.54
N GLN A 1163 -25.99 -2.89 -25.78
CA GLN A 1163 -25.41 -1.81 -24.95
C GLN A 1163 -25.00 -2.27 -23.54
N ALA A 1164 -25.19 -3.54 -23.17
CA ALA A 1164 -24.77 -4.05 -21.86
C ALA A 1164 -23.24 -4.13 -21.81
N LYS A 1165 -22.65 -3.42 -20.85
CA LYS A 1165 -21.22 -3.39 -20.52
C LYS A 1165 -21.09 -3.21 -19.00
N TYR A 1166 -19.95 -3.55 -18.41
CA TYR A 1166 -19.73 -3.34 -16.98
C TYR A 1166 -19.83 -1.85 -16.59
N PHE A 1167 -20.46 -1.55 -15.46
CA PHE A 1167 -20.57 -0.21 -14.88
C PHE A 1167 -20.69 -0.30 -13.35
N ASN A 1168 -20.40 0.80 -12.64
CA ASN A 1168 -20.57 0.91 -11.19
C ASN A 1168 -21.78 1.80 -10.88
N ALA A 1169 -22.66 1.37 -9.97
CA ALA A 1169 -23.87 2.10 -9.60
C ALA A 1169 -23.71 3.08 -8.42
N ARG A 1170 -22.57 3.06 -7.71
CA ARG A 1170 -22.35 3.89 -6.50
C ARG A 1170 -21.74 5.25 -6.81
#